data_AF-A0A852A6P4-F1
#
_entry.id   AF-A0A852A6P4-F1
#
_cell.length_a   1.000
_cell.length_b   1.000
_cell.length_c   1.000
_cell.angle_alpha   90.00
_cell.angle_beta   90.00
_cell.angle_gamma   90.00
#
_symmetry.space_group_name_H-M   'P 1'
#
loop_
_entity.id
_entity.type
_entity.pdbx_description
1 polymer ?
#
loop_
_entity_poly.entity_id
_entity_poly.type
_entity_poly.pdbx_seq_one_letter_code
_entity_poly.pdbx_strand_id
1 'polypeptide(L)'
;VGLCGTKLGCGEGGCGACTVMISKYDPFRKKILHHTANACLFPVCALHHVAVTTVEGIGNTKSRLHPAQERIAKSHGSQCGFCTPGIVMSMYTLLRNNPEPHMEDIEDAFQGNLCRCTGYRPILEGYRTFAKDMNCCGKIVNGTGCCRSGKENTMNGGCCGGKANGPGCCMNGKEDSTMTSSSLFNSSEFQPLDPTQEPIFPPELMTQSNKQQKQMCFKGERVMWIQPTTLNELVALKSQYPNAKLVVGNTEVGIEMRLKNLLYPVIIAPAWIPEMNAVQHTETGVTIGAACTLKSVEEVMRKAVADLPPYKTEIFQAVLEQLRWFAGPQIRNVAAIGGNIMTASPISDLNPVLMASGSKLTLVSKEGKRTVTMDEKFFTGYRKTIVKPEEILLSVEIPYSKKGEYFSAFKQASRREDDIAIVTCGLRVLFQGGTSRVQEIKLSYGGMAPTTVLALKTCKELTGRDWNEKLLQDACRLLSAEMDLSPSAPGGMVDFRRTLTLSFFFKFYLTVLQKLSKSGTKTVCEPVPSNYISATELFHKDPIANAQLFQEVPKGQAVEDMVGRPLVHVSAAKQASGEAVYCDDIPHLENELYLTLVTSTKAHAKILSVDVSEAQSVPGFVCFVSAKDVPGSNVTGIANDETVFAKDVVTCVGHIIGAVLADTQEHSRRAAKAVKIKYEELEPIVTIQEAIEKKSFFKDIKRINKGDVKKGFEESDHILEGEMYLGGQEHFYLETHCTLAVPKGEDGEMELFVSTQNPMKTQEFAANALGVPSNRVVVRVKRMGGGFGGKETRSTILTSVVAVAAFKTGRAVRCMLDRDEDMLVSGGRHPFLGRYKVGFMKNGKVKSLEVSYYSNGGNSVDLSHGV
;
A
#
# COMPACT_ATOMS: atom_id res chain seq x y z
N VAL A 1 -9.58 -22.49 -9.95
CA VAL A 1 -9.44 -23.48 -8.86
C VAL A 1 -10.53 -23.37 -7.78
N GLY A 2 -11.45 -22.39 -7.83
CA GLY A 2 -12.58 -22.31 -6.88
C GLY A 2 -12.20 -21.94 -5.45
N LEU A 3 -11.00 -21.41 -5.23
CA LEU A 3 -10.50 -20.96 -3.92
C LEU A 3 -10.65 -19.44 -3.84
N CYS A 4 -11.72 -19.00 -3.18
CA CYS A 4 -12.09 -17.59 -3.10
C CYS A 4 -11.60 -16.92 -1.83
N GLY A 5 -10.93 -17.61 -0.90
CA GLY A 5 -10.44 -17.03 0.35
C GLY A 5 -9.41 -15.91 0.14
N THR A 6 -8.56 -16.01 -0.89
CA THR A 6 -7.67 -14.94 -1.34
C THR A 6 -8.46 -13.86 -2.10
N LYS A 7 -8.34 -12.59 -1.69
CA LYS A 7 -9.24 -11.51 -2.15
C LYS A 7 -8.57 -10.48 -3.05
N LEU A 8 -9.35 -9.87 -3.96
CA LEU A 8 -8.93 -8.69 -4.74
C LEU A 8 -9.36 -7.41 -4.03
N GLY A 9 -8.41 -6.60 -3.57
CA GLY A 9 -8.68 -5.30 -2.93
C GLY A 9 -8.20 -4.06 -3.69
N CYS A 10 -7.14 -4.18 -4.51
CA CYS A 10 -6.58 -3.08 -5.31
C CYS A 10 -6.05 -3.50 -6.69
N GLY A 11 -5.43 -4.68 -6.80
CA GLY A 11 -4.83 -5.14 -8.06
C GLY A 11 -3.43 -4.58 -8.36
N GLU A 12 -2.84 -3.82 -7.42
CA GLU A 12 -1.55 -3.14 -7.60
C GLU A 12 -0.50 -3.46 -6.51
N GLY A 13 -0.81 -4.39 -5.61
CA GLY A 13 0.14 -4.88 -4.60
C GLY A 13 0.13 -4.17 -3.24
N GLY A 14 -0.45 -2.96 -3.13
CA GLY A 14 -0.38 -2.14 -1.89
C GLY A 14 -1.35 -2.52 -0.76
N CYS A 15 -2.32 -3.42 -0.98
CA CYS A 15 -3.32 -3.75 0.07
C CYS A 15 -3.07 -5.08 0.81
N GLY A 16 -2.32 -6.00 0.21
CA GLY A 16 -2.08 -7.33 0.79
C GLY A 16 -3.30 -8.25 0.95
N ALA A 17 -4.51 -7.88 0.51
CA ALA A 17 -5.69 -8.75 0.60
C ALA A 17 -5.55 -10.05 -0.21
N CYS A 18 -4.67 -10.03 -1.23
CA CYS A 18 -4.36 -11.16 -2.10
C CYS A 18 -3.08 -11.92 -1.69
N THR A 19 -2.55 -11.71 -0.48
CA THR A 19 -1.32 -12.38 -0.04
C THR A 19 -1.52 -13.89 0.00
N VAL A 20 -0.55 -14.61 -0.57
CA VAL A 20 -0.40 -16.07 -0.51
C VAL A 20 1.04 -16.42 -0.14
N MET A 21 1.27 -17.65 0.32
CA MET A 21 2.63 -18.16 0.52
C MET A 21 3.08 -18.94 -0.72
N ILE A 22 4.31 -18.67 -1.14
CA ILE A 22 5.00 -19.35 -2.22
C ILE A 22 6.15 -20.15 -1.64
N SER A 23 6.17 -21.45 -1.93
CA SER A 23 7.20 -22.38 -1.48
C SER A 23 7.96 -22.97 -2.65
N LYS A 24 9.29 -22.94 -2.61
CA LYS A 24 10.16 -23.55 -3.63
C LYS A 24 11.33 -24.27 -3.00
N TYR A 25 11.80 -25.34 -3.65
CA TYR A 25 13.03 -26.01 -3.25
C TYR A 25 14.24 -25.32 -3.90
N ASP A 26 15.19 -24.90 -3.09
CA ASP A 26 16.49 -24.40 -3.54
C ASP A 26 17.47 -25.58 -3.57
N PRO A 27 17.86 -26.08 -4.77
CA PRO A 27 18.75 -27.23 -4.88
C PRO A 27 20.19 -26.92 -4.44
N PHE A 28 20.62 -25.65 -4.50
CA PHE A 28 21.96 -25.24 -4.07
C PHE A 28 22.06 -25.22 -2.54
N ARG A 29 21.05 -24.67 -1.87
CA ARG A 29 20.98 -24.62 -0.40
C ARG A 29 20.42 -25.90 0.22
N LYS A 30 19.89 -26.81 -0.61
CA LYS A 30 19.12 -28.01 -0.20
C LYS A 30 18.03 -27.69 0.82
N LYS A 31 17.38 -26.53 0.66
CA LYS A 31 16.41 -25.97 1.61
C LYS A 31 15.13 -25.56 0.91
N ILE A 32 13.99 -25.74 1.56
CA ILE A 32 12.71 -25.19 1.12
C ILE A 32 12.63 -23.73 1.58
N LEU A 33 12.32 -22.84 0.64
CA LEU A 33 12.17 -21.41 0.88
C LEU A 33 10.68 -21.06 0.87
N HIS A 34 10.22 -20.37 1.91
CA HIS A 34 8.85 -19.88 2.05
C HIS A 34 8.85 -18.35 2.01
N HIS A 35 8.06 -17.74 1.14
CA HIS A 35 7.94 -16.29 1.05
C HIS A 35 6.53 -15.88 0.66
N THR A 36 6.12 -14.69 1.07
CA THR A 36 4.82 -14.12 0.69
C THR A 36 4.92 -13.50 -0.71
N ALA A 37 3.81 -13.53 -1.44
CA ALA A 37 3.65 -12.79 -2.69
C ALA A 37 2.21 -12.26 -2.83
N ASN A 38 2.05 -11.18 -3.60
CA ASN A 38 0.72 -10.69 -3.98
C ASN A 38 0.21 -11.49 -5.19
N ALA A 39 -0.83 -12.30 -5.01
CA ALA A 39 -1.39 -13.12 -6.09
C ALA A 39 -1.91 -12.29 -7.26
N CYS A 40 -2.34 -11.05 -7.05
CA CYS A 40 -2.84 -10.17 -8.12
C CYS A 40 -1.76 -9.72 -9.12
N LEU A 41 -0.48 -9.81 -8.76
CA LEU A 41 0.65 -9.40 -9.61
C LEU A 41 1.54 -10.57 -10.03
N PHE A 42 1.41 -11.74 -9.40
CA PHE A 42 2.32 -12.87 -9.64
C PHE A 42 1.82 -13.74 -10.82
N PRO A 43 2.49 -13.76 -11.98
CA PRO A 43 2.01 -14.51 -13.14
C PRO A 43 2.03 -16.01 -12.91
N VAL A 44 0.98 -16.73 -13.31
CA VAL A 44 0.93 -18.20 -13.20
C VAL A 44 2.07 -18.87 -13.98
N CYS A 45 2.50 -18.28 -15.10
CA CYS A 45 3.65 -18.77 -15.89
C CYS A 45 4.97 -18.78 -15.10
N ALA A 46 5.08 -18.00 -14.02
CA ALA A 46 6.26 -17.97 -13.13
C ALA A 46 6.20 -19.02 -12.00
N LEU A 47 5.09 -19.77 -11.86
CA LEU A 47 4.86 -20.74 -10.77
C LEU A 47 5.24 -22.18 -11.12
N HIS A 48 5.97 -22.41 -12.22
CA HIS A 48 6.38 -23.76 -12.57
C HIS A 48 7.32 -24.36 -11.50
N HIS A 49 6.99 -25.57 -11.04
CA HIS A 49 7.64 -26.27 -9.93
C HIS A 49 7.65 -25.51 -8.59
N VAL A 50 6.58 -24.77 -8.32
CA VAL A 50 6.38 -24.01 -7.08
C VAL A 50 5.10 -24.48 -6.40
N ALA A 51 5.08 -24.52 -5.07
CA ALA A 51 3.88 -24.81 -4.29
C ALA A 51 3.27 -23.52 -3.75
N VAL A 52 1.98 -23.31 -4.02
CA VAL A 52 1.20 -22.17 -3.50
C VAL A 52 0.36 -22.65 -2.33
N THR A 53 0.37 -21.89 -1.24
CA THR A 53 -0.52 -22.09 -0.09
C THR A 53 -1.40 -20.85 0.08
N THR A 54 -2.71 -21.05 0.11
CA THR A 54 -3.72 -20.02 0.38
C THR A 54 -4.28 -20.18 1.81
N VAL A 55 -5.19 -19.29 2.21
CA VAL A 55 -5.79 -19.30 3.55
C VAL A 55 -6.54 -20.61 3.85
N GLU A 56 -7.15 -21.22 2.83
CA GLU A 56 -7.87 -22.49 2.97
C GLU A 56 -6.90 -23.67 3.18
N GLY A 57 -5.66 -23.53 2.69
CA GLY A 57 -4.63 -24.57 2.74
C GLY A 57 -3.99 -24.76 4.11
N ILE A 58 -4.17 -23.82 5.04
CA ILE A 58 -3.60 -23.90 6.40
C ILE A 58 -4.62 -24.39 7.45
N GLY A 59 -5.92 -24.30 7.15
CA GLY A 59 -6.97 -24.68 8.10
C GLY A 59 -8.34 -24.10 7.71
N ASN A 60 -9.41 -24.66 8.28
CA ASN A 60 -10.79 -24.23 8.07
C ASN A 60 -11.68 -24.57 9.27
N THR A 61 -12.94 -24.13 9.26
CA THR A 61 -13.90 -24.34 10.36
C THR A 61 -14.51 -25.75 10.40
N LYS A 62 -14.39 -26.54 9.32
CA LYS A 62 -14.89 -27.93 9.28
C LYS A 62 -13.89 -28.92 9.85
N SER A 63 -12.59 -28.67 9.69
CA SER A 63 -11.52 -29.45 10.28
C SER A 63 -10.98 -28.74 11.52
N ARG A 64 -9.90 -27.98 11.38
CA ARG A 64 -9.23 -27.26 12.45
C ARG A 64 -8.74 -25.92 11.91
N LEU A 65 -8.96 -24.87 12.69
CA LEU A 65 -8.32 -23.58 12.43
C LEU A 65 -6.84 -23.66 12.78
N HIS A 66 -6.00 -23.11 11.91
CA HIS A 66 -4.60 -22.87 12.23
C HIS A 66 -4.50 -21.87 13.41
N PRO A 67 -3.50 -21.95 14.31
CA PRO A 67 -3.32 -20.96 15.38
C PRO A 67 -3.32 -19.50 14.89
N ALA A 68 -2.76 -19.21 13.71
CA ALA A 68 -2.82 -17.88 13.11
C ALA A 68 -4.25 -17.43 12.74
N GLN A 69 -5.15 -18.36 12.39
CA GLN A 69 -6.57 -18.08 12.11
C GLN A 69 -7.38 -17.95 13.41
N GLU A 70 -7.12 -18.83 14.39
CA GLU A 70 -7.79 -18.82 15.69
C GLU A 70 -7.52 -17.51 16.42
N ARG A 71 -6.24 -17.13 16.55
CA ARG A 71 -5.85 -16.00 17.40
C ARG A 71 -6.38 -14.67 16.86
N ILE A 72 -6.30 -14.42 15.55
CA ILE A 72 -6.86 -13.20 14.95
C ILE A 72 -8.38 -13.14 15.06
N ALA A 73 -9.08 -14.28 15.03
CA ALA A 73 -10.52 -14.32 15.22
C ALA A 73 -10.89 -14.02 16.68
N LYS A 74 -10.32 -14.78 17.63
CA LYS A 74 -10.61 -14.67 19.06
C LYS A 74 -10.11 -13.35 19.69
N SER A 75 -9.07 -12.72 19.15
CA SER A 75 -8.57 -11.42 19.61
C SER A 75 -9.36 -10.22 19.07
N HIS A 76 -10.48 -10.45 18.39
CA HIS A 76 -11.29 -9.41 17.72
C HIS A 76 -10.53 -8.68 16.61
N GLY A 77 -9.54 -9.34 16.00
CA GLY A 77 -8.74 -8.84 14.88
C GLY A 77 -9.45 -8.87 13.52
N SER A 78 -10.69 -9.34 13.47
CA SER A 78 -11.50 -9.40 12.24
C SER A 78 -12.88 -8.76 12.45
N GLN A 79 -13.19 -7.72 11.67
CA GLN A 79 -14.51 -7.07 11.62
C GLN A 79 -15.22 -7.39 10.31
N CYS A 80 -15.02 -6.58 9.24
CA CYS A 80 -15.63 -6.87 7.93
C CYS A 80 -15.10 -8.18 7.34
N GLY A 81 -13.85 -8.54 7.63
CA GLY A 81 -13.21 -9.81 7.30
C GLY A 81 -12.45 -9.89 5.97
N PHE A 82 -12.53 -8.87 5.12
CA PHE A 82 -12.02 -8.97 3.74
C PHE A 82 -10.48 -8.96 3.66
N CYS A 83 -9.81 -8.24 4.57
CA CYS A 83 -8.35 -8.24 4.66
C CYS A 83 -7.78 -9.43 5.46
N THR A 84 -8.63 -10.11 6.24
CA THR A 84 -8.21 -11.12 7.21
C THR A 84 -7.42 -12.27 6.57
N PRO A 85 -7.84 -12.85 5.42
CA PRO A 85 -7.06 -13.88 4.73
C PRO A 85 -5.63 -13.45 4.40
N GLY A 86 -5.46 -12.25 3.84
CA GLY A 86 -4.14 -11.72 3.47
C GLY A 86 -3.24 -11.47 4.68
N ILE A 87 -3.80 -11.01 5.80
CA ILE A 87 -3.08 -10.81 7.06
C ILE A 87 -2.69 -12.16 7.69
N VAL A 88 -3.61 -13.12 7.69
CA VAL A 88 -3.35 -14.49 8.15
C VAL A 88 -2.19 -15.10 7.36
N MET A 89 -2.16 -14.94 6.03
CA MET A 89 -1.09 -15.50 5.20
C MET A 89 0.26 -14.80 5.40
N SER A 90 0.28 -13.51 5.70
CA SER A 90 1.51 -12.80 6.10
C SER A 90 2.05 -13.34 7.42
N MET A 91 1.19 -13.47 8.45
CA MET A 91 1.59 -14.01 9.75
C MET A 91 2.03 -15.47 9.64
N TYR A 92 1.27 -16.29 8.90
CA TYR A 92 1.57 -17.69 8.67
C TYR A 92 2.95 -17.86 8.04
N THR A 93 3.25 -17.10 6.99
CA THR A 93 4.56 -17.18 6.32
C THR A 93 5.71 -16.71 7.21
N LEU A 94 5.47 -15.72 8.08
CA LEU A 94 6.45 -15.35 9.12
C LEU A 94 6.73 -16.54 10.05
N LEU A 95 5.69 -17.19 10.60
CA LEU A 95 5.83 -18.33 11.50
C LEU A 95 6.54 -19.52 10.85
N ARG A 96 6.34 -19.73 9.53
CA ARG A 96 7.04 -20.76 8.75
C ARG A 96 8.55 -20.50 8.61
N ASN A 97 8.99 -19.25 8.71
CA ASN A 97 10.39 -18.86 8.62
C ASN A 97 11.03 -18.63 10.00
N ASN A 98 10.25 -18.13 10.97
CA ASN A 98 10.63 -17.90 12.35
C ASN A 98 9.46 -18.26 13.29
N PRO A 99 9.46 -19.47 13.88
CA PRO A 99 8.36 -19.91 14.77
C PRO A 99 8.24 -19.13 16.09
N GLU A 100 9.30 -18.44 16.52
CA GLU A 100 9.33 -17.59 17.73
C GLU A 100 9.75 -16.16 17.37
N PRO A 101 8.93 -15.40 16.64
CA PRO A 101 9.28 -14.07 16.16
C PRO A 101 9.42 -13.05 17.30
N HIS A 102 10.13 -11.94 17.05
CA HIS A 102 10.03 -10.75 17.88
C HIS A 102 8.84 -9.89 17.45
N MET A 103 8.42 -8.94 18.29
CA MET A 103 7.31 -8.05 17.92
C MET A 103 7.61 -7.23 16.65
N GLU A 104 8.87 -6.82 16.46
CA GLU A 104 9.30 -6.10 15.26
C GLU A 104 9.11 -6.93 13.97
N ASP A 105 9.42 -8.23 14.02
CA ASP A 105 9.20 -9.14 12.89
C ASP A 105 7.71 -9.23 12.51
N ILE A 106 6.83 -9.25 13.52
CA ILE A 106 5.38 -9.30 13.35
C ILE A 106 4.88 -8.00 12.69
N GLU A 107 5.34 -6.85 13.15
CA GLU A 107 4.97 -5.55 12.56
C GLU A 107 5.47 -5.44 11.11
N ASP A 108 6.72 -5.82 10.86
CA ASP A 108 7.33 -5.79 9.53
C ASP A 108 6.62 -6.73 8.55
N ALA A 109 6.10 -7.86 9.02
CA ALA A 109 5.31 -8.78 8.20
C ALA A 109 4.03 -8.14 7.63
N PHE A 110 3.53 -7.06 8.24
CA PHE A 110 2.28 -6.40 7.85
C PHE A 110 2.44 -5.06 7.13
N GLN A 111 3.67 -4.63 6.81
CA GLN A 111 3.91 -3.37 6.07
C GLN A 111 3.12 -3.30 4.75
N GLY A 112 2.86 -4.45 4.10
CA GLY A 112 2.09 -4.55 2.85
C GLY A 112 0.63 -4.99 3.02
N ASN A 113 0.06 -4.93 4.23
CA ASN A 113 -1.31 -5.33 4.51
C ASN A 113 -2.14 -4.17 5.06
N LEU A 114 -3.24 -3.83 4.39
CA LEU A 114 -4.14 -2.77 4.80
C LEU A 114 -5.42 -3.31 5.46
N CYS A 115 -5.81 -2.68 6.57
CA CYS A 115 -7.08 -2.89 7.24
C CYS A 115 -7.78 -1.55 7.49
N ARG A 116 -9.03 -1.41 7.02
CA ARG A 116 -9.82 -0.18 7.20
C ARG A 116 -10.69 -0.17 8.46
N CYS A 117 -10.90 -1.33 9.09
CA CYS A 117 -11.89 -1.50 10.16
C CYS A 117 -11.30 -1.50 11.57
N THR A 118 -10.20 -2.23 11.79
CA THR A 118 -9.78 -2.63 13.14
C THR A 118 -8.88 -1.63 13.86
N GLY A 119 -8.30 -0.68 13.12
CA GLY A 119 -7.21 0.16 13.63
C GLY A 119 -5.94 -0.64 13.97
N TYR A 120 -5.80 -1.86 13.44
CA TYR A 120 -4.67 -2.80 13.60
C TYR A 120 -4.39 -3.32 15.02
N ARG A 121 -4.71 -2.57 16.08
CA ARG A 121 -4.44 -2.92 17.47
C ARG A 121 -4.81 -4.35 17.85
N PRO A 122 -6.05 -4.86 17.64
CA PRO A 122 -6.42 -6.22 18.04
C PRO A 122 -5.71 -7.33 17.22
N ILE A 123 -5.23 -7.01 16.01
CA ILE A 123 -4.47 -7.93 15.16
C ILE A 123 -3.07 -8.12 15.75
N LEU A 124 -2.38 -7.00 16.01
CA LEU A 124 -1.05 -7.00 16.61
C LEU A 124 -1.08 -7.60 18.02
N GLU A 125 -2.08 -7.27 18.83
CA GLU A 125 -2.24 -7.80 20.18
C GLU A 125 -2.51 -9.31 20.19
N GLY A 126 -3.36 -9.81 19.29
CA GLY A 126 -3.59 -11.23 19.13
C GLY A 126 -2.32 -11.98 18.71
N TYR A 127 -1.57 -11.46 17.74
CA TYR A 127 -0.35 -12.09 17.26
C TYR A 127 0.88 -11.89 18.13
N ARG A 128 0.90 -10.88 19.01
CA ARG A 128 1.93 -10.71 20.05
C ARG A 128 2.07 -11.95 20.92
N THR A 129 1.03 -12.77 21.04
CA THR A 129 1.09 -14.05 21.77
C THR A 129 1.97 -15.13 21.10
N PHE A 130 2.42 -14.92 19.87
CA PHE A 130 3.49 -15.72 19.24
C PHE A 130 4.89 -15.17 19.54
N ALA A 131 4.99 -13.92 20.03
CA ALA A 131 6.27 -13.26 20.16
C ALA A 131 7.09 -13.82 21.34
N LYS A 132 8.39 -14.00 21.13
CA LYS A 132 9.33 -14.49 22.15
C LYS A 132 9.40 -13.56 23.37
N ASP A 133 9.23 -12.27 23.16
CA ASP A 133 9.34 -11.23 24.20
C ASP A 133 8.25 -11.34 25.27
N MET A 134 7.19 -12.12 25.05
CA MET A 134 6.19 -12.44 26.07
C MET A 134 6.71 -13.40 27.15
N ASN A 135 7.74 -14.21 26.85
CA ASN A 135 8.34 -15.14 27.83
C ASN A 135 9.25 -14.44 28.84
N CYS A 136 9.50 -13.14 28.73
CA CYS A 136 10.26 -12.37 29.72
C CYS A 136 9.52 -12.14 31.05
N CYS A 137 8.23 -12.49 31.14
CA CYS A 137 7.55 -12.60 32.43
C CYS A 137 7.81 -13.95 33.16
N GLY A 138 8.70 -14.81 32.65
CA GLY A 138 8.95 -16.13 33.26
C GLY A 138 10.33 -16.77 33.08
N LYS A 139 11.28 -16.19 32.33
CA LYS A 139 12.65 -16.73 32.23
C LYS A 139 13.71 -15.69 32.55
N ILE A 140 14.37 -15.92 33.68
CA ILE A 140 15.52 -15.18 34.18
C ILE A 140 16.66 -15.27 33.17
N VAL A 141 17.02 -14.15 32.55
CA VAL A 141 18.36 -13.93 32.00
C VAL A 141 18.83 -12.58 32.55
N ASN A 142 19.91 -12.61 33.33
CA ASN A 142 20.59 -11.46 33.94
C ASN A 142 19.85 -10.68 35.05
N GLY A 143 19.44 -11.39 36.12
CA GLY A 143 19.66 -10.89 37.49
C GLY A 143 18.85 -9.69 38.01
N THR A 144 17.88 -9.14 37.27
CA THR A 144 16.98 -8.08 37.78
C THR A 144 15.52 -8.38 37.42
N GLY A 145 14.89 -9.29 38.18
CA GLY A 145 13.48 -9.63 38.07
C GLY A 145 12.62 -8.98 39.16
N CYS A 146 11.47 -8.41 38.76
CA CYS A 146 10.47 -7.70 39.59
C CYS A 146 9.62 -8.57 40.54
N CYS A 147 9.91 -9.86 40.73
CA CYS A 147 9.08 -10.74 41.55
C CYS A 147 9.91 -11.43 42.64
N ARG A 148 9.90 -10.87 43.86
CA ARG A 148 10.30 -11.61 45.07
C ARG A 148 9.07 -11.85 45.94
N SER A 149 8.59 -13.10 45.94
CA SER A 149 7.85 -13.66 47.06
C SER A 149 8.73 -14.68 47.76
N GLY A 150 9.06 -14.37 49.03
CA GLY A 150 9.27 -15.31 50.13
C GLY A 150 10.41 -16.32 50.04
N LYS A 151 11.54 -16.00 50.72
CA LYS A 151 12.08 -16.80 51.85
C LYS A 151 13.29 -16.11 52.50
N GLU A 152 13.11 -15.85 53.79
CA GLU A 152 14.03 -15.80 54.95
C GLU A 152 15.42 -15.12 54.89
N ASN A 153 15.55 -14.13 55.79
CA ASN A 153 16.70 -13.78 56.63
C ASN A 153 18.11 -13.70 56.01
N THR A 154 18.62 -12.48 55.82
CA THR A 154 19.68 -11.88 56.67
C THR A 154 20.06 -10.46 56.21
N MET A 155 20.65 -9.74 57.15
CA MET A 155 20.86 -8.30 57.31
C MET A 155 21.49 -7.47 56.16
N ASN A 156 21.06 -6.20 56.16
CA ASN A 156 21.78 -4.94 55.85
C ASN A 156 22.36 -4.69 54.44
N GLY A 157 21.73 -3.74 53.74
CA GLY A 157 22.32 -3.02 52.61
C GLY A 157 21.29 -2.29 51.75
N GLY A 158 20.66 -1.23 52.28
CA GLY A 158 19.65 -0.44 51.57
C GLY A 158 20.24 0.37 50.41
N CYS A 159 19.55 0.36 49.27
CA CYS A 159 19.89 1.11 48.07
C CYS A 159 18.88 2.24 47.86
N CYS A 160 19.00 3.33 48.63
CA CYS A 160 18.26 4.58 48.42
C CYS A 160 19.10 5.76 48.96
N GLY A 161 19.85 6.42 48.07
CA GLY A 161 20.46 7.72 48.34
C GLY A 161 19.81 8.80 47.48
N GLY A 162 19.03 9.71 48.08
CA GLY A 162 18.47 10.88 47.40
C GLY A 162 17.15 11.34 48.01
N LYS A 163 17.08 12.59 48.46
CA LYS A 163 16.10 13.15 49.39
C LYS A 163 14.77 13.62 48.74
N ALA A 164 13.72 13.49 49.55
CA ALA A 164 12.60 14.41 49.80
C ALA A 164 11.30 14.38 48.95
N ASN A 165 10.22 14.06 49.69
CA ASN A 165 8.81 14.47 49.55
C ASN A 165 7.92 13.86 48.44
N GLY A 166 7.35 12.70 48.76
CA GLY A 166 6.10 12.17 48.19
C GLY A 166 5.73 10.84 48.86
N PRO A 167 4.47 10.57 49.24
CA PRO A 167 4.11 9.36 49.99
C PRO A 167 4.28 8.11 49.12
N GLY A 168 4.90 7.09 49.70
CA GLY A 168 5.43 5.90 49.03
C GLY A 168 4.40 4.97 48.38
N CYS A 169 4.85 4.34 47.30
CA CYS A 169 4.08 3.49 46.37
C CYS A 169 3.82 2.06 46.84
N CYS A 170 3.91 1.77 48.14
CA CYS A 170 3.74 0.40 48.65
C CYS A 170 2.84 0.40 49.89
N MET A 171 1.53 0.42 49.66
CA MET A 171 0.54 0.04 50.67
C MET A 171 0.02 -1.36 50.37
N ASN A 172 0.38 -2.31 51.24
CA ASN A 172 -0.50 -3.43 51.55
C ASN A 172 -1.78 -2.83 52.17
N GLY A 173 -2.88 -2.91 51.46
CA GLY A 173 -4.18 -2.41 51.86
C GLY A 173 -5.26 -3.42 51.51
N LYS A 174 -6.18 -3.59 52.47
CA LYS A 174 -7.38 -4.40 52.50
C LYS A 174 -8.19 -4.42 51.19
N GLU A 175 -9.02 -5.45 51.06
CA GLU A 175 -10.13 -5.57 50.11
C GLU A 175 -10.88 -4.25 49.93
N ASP A 176 -10.45 -3.45 48.96
CA ASP A 176 -11.19 -2.30 48.45
C ASP A 176 -11.56 -2.58 47.00
N SER A 177 -12.87 -2.64 46.80
CA SER A 177 -13.60 -2.96 45.57
C SER A 177 -13.36 -1.96 44.41
N THR A 178 -12.13 -1.89 43.90
CA THR A 178 -11.74 -0.90 42.88
C THR A 178 -11.35 -1.56 41.56
N MET A 179 -12.39 -1.78 40.74
CA MET A 179 -12.38 -1.85 39.26
C MET A 179 -11.24 -2.65 38.60
N THR A 180 -11.28 -3.98 38.68
CA THR A 180 -10.57 -4.85 37.73
C THR A 180 -11.40 -4.97 36.44
N SER A 181 -11.02 -4.26 35.38
CA SER A 181 -11.57 -4.50 34.04
C SER A 181 -11.23 -5.92 33.61
N SER A 182 -12.20 -6.66 33.05
CA SER A 182 -11.95 -7.96 32.43
C SER A 182 -11.25 -7.82 31.08
N SER A 183 -10.73 -8.94 30.56
CA SER A 183 -10.03 -8.98 29.27
C SER A 183 -10.98 -9.19 28.10
N LEU A 184 -10.65 -8.62 26.93
CA LEU A 184 -11.43 -8.83 25.71
C LEU A 184 -11.32 -10.27 25.17
N PHE A 185 -10.23 -10.97 25.48
CA PHE A 185 -10.00 -12.36 25.12
C PHE A 185 -9.09 -13.02 26.15
N ASN A 186 -9.09 -14.35 26.18
CA ASN A 186 -8.24 -15.16 27.06
C ASN A 186 -7.17 -15.88 26.24
N SER A 187 -5.91 -15.45 26.35
CA SER A 187 -4.80 -16.03 25.60
C SER A 187 -4.46 -17.46 26.03
N SER A 188 -4.87 -17.90 27.22
CA SER A 188 -4.64 -19.26 27.71
C SER A 188 -5.46 -20.32 26.96
N GLU A 189 -6.52 -19.90 26.24
CA GLU A 189 -7.36 -20.78 25.42
C GLU A 189 -6.81 -20.99 24.00
N PHE A 190 -5.73 -20.30 23.64
CA PHE A 190 -5.14 -20.40 22.31
C PHE A 190 -4.38 -21.71 22.15
N GLN A 191 -4.59 -22.37 21.01
CA GLN A 191 -3.81 -23.54 20.67
C GLN A 191 -2.33 -23.15 20.48
N PRO A 192 -1.39 -23.95 21.00
CA PRO A 192 0.04 -23.73 20.73
C PRO A 192 0.33 -23.99 19.24
N LEU A 193 1.36 -23.31 18.73
CA LEU A 193 1.89 -23.61 17.41
C LEU A 193 2.68 -24.92 17.47
N ASP A 194 2.34 -25.87 16.61
CA ASP A 194 3.11 -27.09 16.39
C ASP A 194 3.64 -27.10 14.94
N PRO A 195 4.90 -26.69 14.71
CA PRO A 195 5.48 -26.64 13.37
C PRO A 195 5.56 -28.01 12.66
N THR A 196 5.41 -29.13 13.38
CA THR A 196 5.46 -30.48 12.80
C THR A 196 4.18 -30.87 12.07
N GLN A 197 3.07 -30.15 12.32
CA GLN A 197 1.76 -30.39 11.72
C GLN A 197 1.50 -29.55 10.47
N GLU A 198 2.49 -28.78 10.04
CA GLU A 198 2.38 -27.94 8.86
C GLU A 198 2.30 -28.79 7.57
N PRO A 199 1.57 -28.32 6.53
CA PRO A 199 1.55 -29.02 5.26
C PRO A 199 2.96 -29.28 4.73
N ILE A 200 3.24 -30.55 4.44
CA ILE A 200 4.53 -30.96 3.90
C ILE A 200 4.76 -30.29 2.54
N PHE A 201 6.02 -29.98 2.24
CA PHE A 201 6.36 -29.55 0.90
C PHE A 201 6.15 -30.73 -0.07
N PRO A 202 5.49 -30.54 -1.23
CA PRO A 202 5.16 -31.64 -2.14
C PRO A 202 6.41 -32.45 -2.53
N PRO A 203 6.49 -33.76 -2.19
CA PRO A 203 7.68 -34.57 -2.47
C PRO A 203 8.01 -34.65 -3.95
N GLU A 204 7.00 -34.60 -4.82
CA GLU A 204 7.18 -34.56 -6.29
C GLU A 204 8.10 -33.40 -6.71
N LEU A 205 7.88 -32.20 -6.15
CA LEU A 205 8.67 -31.00 -6.47
C LEU A 205 10.13 -31.11 -5.99
N MET A 206 10.39 -31.84 -4.91
CA MET A 206 11.76 -32.12 -4.47
C MET A 206 12.49 -33.03 -5.45
N THR A 207 11.83 -34.09 -5.93
CA THR A 207 12.45 -35.02 -6.89
C THR A 207 12.68 -34.38 -8.27
N GLN A 208 11.77 -33.53 -8.72
CA GLN A 208 11.86 -32.83 -10.00
C GLN A 208 12.98 -31.78 -10.01
N SER A 209 13.36 -31.23 -8.86
CA SER A 209 14.45 -30.25 -8.75
C SER A 209 15.83 -30.79 -9.15
N ASN A 210 16.02 -32.11 -9.17
CA ASN A 210 17.25 -32.76 -9.61
C ASN A 210 17.33 -32.97 -11.15
N LYS A 211 16.23 -32.71 -11.88
CA LYS A 211 16.21 -32.81 -13.34
C LYS A 211 16.71 -31.49 -13.95
N GLN A 212 17.47 -31.59 -15.04
CA GLN A 212 17.88 -30.41 -15.80
C GLN A 212 16.65 -29.65 -16.28
N GLN A 213 16.53 -28.39 -15.86
CA GLN A 213 15.45 -27.52 -16.31
C GLN A 213 15.59 -27.30 -17.82
N LYS A 214 14.46 -27.29 -18.52
CA LYS A 214 14.39 -26.97 -19.94
C LYS A 214 13.76 -25.60 -20.13
N GLN A 215 14.15 -24.90 -21.19
CA GLN A 215 13.45 -23.69 -21.60
C GLN A 215 11.96 -24.00 -21.80
N MET A 216 11.09 -23.13 -21.30
CA MET A 216 9.64 -23.22 -21.50
C MET A 216 9.11 -22.07 -22.33
N CYS A 217 8.01 -22.32 -23.04
CA CYS A 217 7.28 -21.31 -23.79
C CYS A 217 5.78 -21.50 -23.57
N PHE A 218 5.12 -20.49 -23.01
CA PHE A 218 3.66 -20.44 -22.87
C PHE A 218 3.10 -19.42 -23.85
N LYS A 219 2.05 -19.79 -24.58
CA LYS A 219 1.37 -18.91 -25.53
C LYS A 219 -0.06 -18.68 -25.06
N GLY A 220 -0.36 -17.43 -24.71
CA GLY A 220 -1.73 -16.98 -24.48
C GLY A 220 -2.34 -16.37 -25.74
N GLU A 221 -3.51 -15.75 -25.59
CA GLU A 221 -4.22 -15.07 -26.68
C GLU A 221 -3.41 -13.94 -27.33
N ARG A 222 -2.65 -13.17 -26.52
CA ARG A 222 -1.94 -11.96 -26.97
C ARG A 222 -0.46 -11.90 -26.60
N VAL A 223 0.02 -12.80 -25.73
CA VAL A 223 1.35 -12.75 -25.13
C VAL A 223 2.00 -14.12 -25.18
N MET A 224 3.27 -14.14 -25.58
CA MET A 224 4.16 -15.28 -25.48
C MET A 224 5.13 -15.07 -24.31
N TRP A 225 5.15 -16.01 -23.35
CA TRP A 225 6.07 -16.03 -22.22
C TRP A 225 7.16 -17.07 -22.44
N ILE A 226 8.42 -16.67 -22.35
CA ILE A 226 9.58 -17.56 -22.51
C ILE A 226 10.39 -17.58 -21.22
N GLN A 227 10.65 -18.76 -20.69
CA GLN A 227 11.43 -18.97 -19.46
C GLN A 227 12.77 -19.63 -19.85
N PRO A 228 13.84 -18.85 -20.09
CA PRO A 228 15.18 -19.40 -20.31
C PRO A 228 15.77 -19.99 -19.03
N THR A 229 16.66 -20.96 -19.20
CA THR A 229 17.36 -21.65 -18.12
C THR A 229 18.84 -21.28 -18.03
N THR A 230 19.41 -20.76 -19.12
CA THR A 230 20.81 -20.36 -19.20
C THR A 230 20.98 -18.92 -19.66
N LEU A 231 22.12 -18.30 -19.31
CA LEU A 231 22.46 -16.96 -19.78
C LEU A 231 22.57 -16.88 -21.31
N ASN A 232 23.12 -17.93 -21.95
CA ASN A 232 23.25 -17.99 -23.40
C ASN A 232 21.88 -17.97 -24.11
N GLU A 233 20.90 -18.71 -23.59
CA GLU A 233 19.52 -18.67 -24.08
C GLU A 233 18.92 -17.28 -23.94
N LEU A 234 19.07 -16.63 -22.78
CA LEU A 234 18.56 -15.27 -22.56
C LEU A 234 19.15 -14.27 -23.57
N VAL A 235 20.47 -14.30 -23.76
CA VAL A 235 21.17 -13.40 -24.69
C VAL A 235 20.72 -13.66 -26.13
N ALA A 236 20.57 -14.93 -26.53
CA ALA A 236 20.05 -15.28 -27.85
C ALA A 236 18.61 -14.78 -28.04
N LEU A 237 17.74 -14.97 -27.05
CA LEU A 237 16.35 -14.51 -27.07
C LEU A 237 16.26 -12.98 -27.10
N LYS A 238 17.11 -12.26 -26.38
CA LYS A 238 17.16 -10.79 -26.43
C LYS A 238 17.72 -10.24 -27.72
N SER A 239 18.63 -10.96 -28.39
CA SER A 239 19.06 -10.65 -29.74
C SER A 239 17.95 -10.91 -30.77
N GLN A 240 17.15 -11.97 -30.61
CA GLN A 240 16.04 -12.32 -31.49
C GLN A 240 14.82 -11.39 -31.28
N TYR A 241 14.53 -11.04 -30.03
CA TYR A 241 13.42 -10.18 -29.63
C TYR A 241 13.94 -8.99 -28.79
N PRO A 242 14.57 -7.97 -29.41
CA PRO A 242 15.11 -6.82 -28.67
C PRO A 242 14.04 -6.04 -27.89
N ASN A 243 12.80 -6.04 -28.37
CA ASN A 243 11.67 -5.39 -27.70
C ASN A 243 10.98 -6.27 -26.64
N ALA A 244 11.41 -7.53 -26.46
CA ALA A 244 10.84 -8.38 -25.42
C ALA A 244 11.13 -7.80 -24.04
N LYS A 245 10.07 -7.74 -23.22
CA LYS A 245 10.14 -7.21 -21.86
C LYS A 245 10.67 -8.31 -20.93
N LEU A 246 11.68 -7.97 -20.12
CA LEU A 246 12.15 -8.86 -19.07
C LEU A 246 11.22 -8.77 -17.86
N VAL A 247 10.78 -9.92 -17.34
CA VAL A 247 9.93 -9.99 -16.15
C VAL A 247 10.54 -10.93 -15.12
N VAL A 248 10.83 -10.40 -13.92
CA VAL A 248 11.22 -11.21 -12.75
C VAL A 248 10.06 -11.22 -11.75
N GLY A 249 9.93 -10.17 -10.93
CA GLY A 249 8.86 -10.06 -9.93
C GLY A 249 7.51 -9.55 -10.44
N ASN A 250 7.45 -9.06 -11.68
CA ASN A 250 6.26 -8.45 -12.31
C ASN A 250 5.65 -7.23 -11.58
N THR A 251 6.29 -6.71 -10.53
CA THR A 251 5.76 -5.60 -9.70
C THR A 251 5.72 -4.24 -10.39
N GLU A 252 6.33 -4.11 -11.57
CA GLU A 252 6.19 -2.93 -12.44
C GLU A 252 5.42 -3.28 -13.72
N VAL A 253 5.85 -4.34 -14.41
CA VAL A 253 5.24 -4.74 -15.70
C VAL A 253 3.76 -5.10 -15.53
N GLY A 254 3.37 -5.72 -14.41
CA GLY A 254 1.96 -5.96 -14.09
C GLY A 254 1.15 -4.66 -13.97
N ILE A 255 1.72 -3.61 -13.40
CA ILE A 255 1.11 -2.28 -13.30
C ILE A 255 1.03 -1.62 -14.68
N GLU A 256 2.11 -1.68 -15.46
CA GLU A 256 2.16 -1.18 -16.84
C GLU A 256 1.07 -1.82 -17.71
N MET A 257 0.88 -3.14 -17.59
CA MET A 257 -0.12 -3.87 -18.37
C MET A 257 -1.55 -3.61 -17.90
N ARG A 258 -1.79 -3.59 -16.58
CA ARG A 258 -3.13 -3.43 -16.00
C ARG A 258 -3.62 -1.98 -16.09
N LEU A 259 -2.86 -1.05 -15.51
CA LEU A 259 -3.28 0.34 -15.29
C LEU A 259 -2.85 1.29 -16.41
N LYS A 260 -1.70 1.04 -17.07
CA LYS A 260 -1.22 1.89 -18.18
C LYS A 260 -1.57 1.37 -19.57
N ASN A 261 -2.31 0.26 -19.64
CA ASN A 261 -2.77 -0.37 -20.87
C ASN A 261 -1.65 -0.73 -21.86
N LEU A 262 -0.44 -1.02 -21.35
CA LEU A 262 0.68 -1.44 -22.21
C LEU A 262 0.57 -2.94 -22.52
N LEU A 263 0.89 -3.32 -23.76
CA LEU A 263 0.95 -4.71 -24.17
C LEU A 263 2.38 -5.07 -24.57
N TYR A 264 2.90 -6.15 -23.99
CA TYR A 264 4.19 -6.72 -24.34
C TYR A 264 3.96 -8.10 -25.01
N PRO A 265 4.01 -8.19 -26.35
CA PRO A 265 3.68 -9.44 -27.05
C PRO A 265 4.64 -10.59 -26.71
N VAL A 266 5.88 -10.26 -26.35
CA VAL A 266 6.89 -11.23 -25.92
C VAL A 266 7.44 -10.81 -24.56
N ILE A 267 7.35 -11.72 -23.61
CA ILE A 267 7.95 -11.61 -22.28
C ILE A 267 9.01 -12.71 -22.14
N ILE A 268 10.18 -12.34 -21.61
CA ILE A 268 11.25 -13.28 -21.26
C ILE A 268 11.48 -13.19 -19.75
N ALA A 269 11.48 -14.33 -19.07
CA ALA A 269 11.54 -14.39 -17.62
C ALA A 269 12.83 -15.07 -17.13
N PRO A 270 13.86 -14.29 -16.78
CA PRO A 270 15.21 -14.80 -16.53
C PRO A 270 15.43 -15.31 -15.10
N ALA A 271 14.36 -15.49 -14.31
CA ALA A 271 14.45 -15.74 -12.87
C ALA A 271 15.20 -17.03 -12.50
N TRP A 272 15.33 -17.99 -13.41
CA TRP A 272 16.00 -19.27 -13.18
C TRP A 272 17.50 -19.26 -13.47
N ILE A 273 18.01 -18.21 -14.11
CA ILE A 273 19.40 -18.17 -14.57
C ILE A 273 20.32 -18.01 -13.35
N PRO A 274 21.24 -18.96 -13.09
CA PRO A 274 22.09 -18.94 -11.90
C PRO A 274 22.94 -17.67 -11.78
N GLU A 275 23.53 -17.21 -12.89
CA GLU A 275 24.40 -16.03 -12.92
C GLU A 275 23.65 -14.74 -12.54
N MET A 276 22.34 -14.68 -12.81
CA MET A 276 21.49 -13.55 -12.43
C MET A 276 20.97 -13.64 -10.99
N ASN A 277 21.22 -14.74 -10.27
CA ASN A 277 20.88 -14.92 -8.86
C ASN A 277 22.13 -15.07 -7.97
N ALA A 278 23.33 -14.99 -8.56
CA ALA A 278 24.59 -15.15 -7.85
C ALA A 278 24.89 -13.95 -6.94
N VAL A 279 25.50 -14.23 -5.78
CA VAL A 279 26.04 -13.22 -4.87
C VAL A 279 27.50 -13.56 -4.62
N GLN A 280 28.39 -12.59 -4.85
CA GLN A 280 29.83 -12.77 -4.70
C GLN A 280 30.45 -11.59 -3.97
N HIS A 281 31.17 -11.89 -2.88
CA HIS A 281 32.06 -10.91 -2.25
C HIS A 281 33.33 -10.79 -3.09
N THR A 282 33.68 -9.57 -3.43
CA THR A 282 34.91 -9.22 -4.16
C THR A 282 35.82 -8.41 -3.25
N GLU A 283 36.99 -8.02 -3.74
CA GLU A 283 37.90 -7.12 -3.01
C GLU A 283 37.32 -5.71 -2.85
N THR A 284 36.49 -5.27 -3.80
CA THR A 284 35.98 -3.90 -3.89
C THR A 284 34.54 -3.72 -3.42
N GLY A 285 33.77 -4.79 -3.31
CA GLY A 285 32.37 -4.74 -2.88
C GLY A 285 31.66 -6.08 -2.96
N VAL A 286 30.33 -6.04 -3.06
CA VAL A 286 29.48 -7.22 -3.23
C VAL A 286 28.79 -7.15 -4.58
N THR A 287 29.05 -8.14 -5.44
CA THR A 287 28.35 -8.32 -6.71
C THR A 287 27.08 -9.12 -6.49
N ILE A 288 25.96 -8.59 -6.97
CA ILE A 288 24.61 -9.16 -6.83
C ILE A 288 24.01 -9.31 -8.21
N GLY A 289 23.54 -10.51 -8.53
CA GLY A 289 22.82 -10.80 -9.76
C GLY A 289 21.52 -9.99 -9.90
N ALA A 290 21.20 -9.58 -11.12
CA ALA A 290 20.09 -8.67 -11.39
C ALA A 290 18.69 -9.26 -11.09
N ALA A 291 18.56 -10.58 -11.01
CA ALA A 291 17.32 -11.29 -10.64
C ALA A 291 17.20 -11.54 -9.12
N CYS A 292 18.23 -11.24 -8.32
CA CYS A 292 18.12 -11.32 -6.86
C CYS A 292 16.99 -10.40 -6.36
N THR A 293 16.15 -10.94 -5.49
CA THR A 293 15.03 -10.21 -4.91
C THR A 293 15.52 -9.17 -3.91
N LEU A 294 14.75 -8.11 -3.69
CA LEU A 294 15.12 -7.08 -2.72
C LEU A 294 15.23 -7.65 -1.30
N LYS A 295 14.46 -8.69 -0.96
CA LYS A 295 14.63 -9.41 0.31
C LYS A 295 15.99 -10.12 0.38
N SER A 296 16.43 -10.78 -0.68
CA SER A 296 17.78 -11.38 -0.72
C SER A 296 18.88 -10.34 -0.62
N VAL A 297 18.71 -9.16 -1.26
CA VAL A 297 19.63 -8.03 -1.10
C VAL A 297 19.68 -7.58 0.36
N GLU A 298 18.53 -7.42 1.00
CA GLU A 298 18.44 -7.05 2.42
C GLU A 298 19.20 -8.03 3.31
N GLU A 299 19.00 -9.35 3.14
CA GLU A 299 19.68 -10.39 3.92
C GLU A 299 21.20 -10.36 3.74
N VAL A 300 21.67 -10.20 2.49
CA VAL A 300 23.10 -10.10 2.17
C VAL A 300 23.71 -8.86 2.81
N MET A 301 23.03 -7.71 2.72
CA MET A 301 23.51 -6.46 3.31
C MET A 301 23.54 -6.54 4.84
N ARG A 302 22.48 -7.05 5.49
CA ARG A 302 22.44 -7.22 6.95
C ARG A 302 23.58 -8.09 7.44
N LYS A 303 23.84 -9.22 6.76
CA LYS A 303 24.96 -10.09 7.09
C LYS A 303 26.30 -9.38 6.91
N ALA A 304 26.50 -8.69 5.79
CA ALA A 304 27.74 -7.94 5.54
C ALA A 304 27.96 -6.82 6.57
N VAL A 305 26.91 -6.12 7.02
CA VAL A 305 26.99 -5.09 8.07
C VAL A 305 27.37 -5.69 9.42
N ALA A 306 26.89 -6.89 9.75
CA ALA A 306 27.25 -7.59 10.99
C ALA A 306 28.70 -8.10 10.98
N ASP A 307 29.19 -8.60 9.84
CA ASP A 307 30.48 -9.28 9.75
C ASP A 307 31.67 -8.36 9.43
N LEU A 308 31.43 -7.19 8.84
CA LEU A 308 32.48 -6.28 8.36
C LEU A 308 32.72 -5.07 9.28
N PRO A 309 33.91 -4.44 9.24
CA PRO A 309 34.15 -3.21 9.97
C PRO A 309 33.19 -2.08 9.56
N PRO A 310 32.70 -1.24 10.50
CA PRO A 310 31.71 -0.21 10.21
C PRO A 310 32.08 0.74 9.05
N TYR A 311 33.37 1.07 8.90
CA TYR A 311 33.83 1.96 7.83
C TYR A 311 33.70 1.36 6.42
N LYS A 312 33.52 0.03 6.28
CA LYS A 312 33.30 -0.65 4.98
C LYS A 312 31.83 -0.76 4.60
N THR A 313 30.91 -0.43 5.51
CA THR A 313 29.50 -0.79 5.41
C THR A 313 28.56 0.43 5.32
N GLU A 314 29.09 1.64 5.14
CA GLU A 314 28.27 2.88 5.09
C GLU A 314 27.20 2.80 3.99
N ILE A 315 27.59 2.34 2.80
CA ILE A 315 26.68 2.20 1.65
C ILE A 315 25.66 1.08 1.90
N PHE A 316 26.06 -0.02 2.54
CA PHE A 316 25.17 -1.14 2.85
C PHE A 316 24.10 -0.74 3.87
N GLN A 317 24.47 0.03 4.90
CA GLN A 317 23.51 0.61 5.85
C GLN A 317 22.51 1.52 5.15
N ALA A 318 22.97 2.33 4.18
CA ALA A 318 22.08 3.20 3.40
C ALA A 318 21.11 2.40 2.51
N VAL A 319 21.57 1.30 1.89
CA VAL A 319 20.68 0.38 1.17
C VAL A 319 19.63 -0.22 2.11
N LEU A 320 20.03 -0.65 3.31
CA LEU A 320 19.11 -1.19 4.31
C LEU A 320 18.07 -0.17 4.79
N GLU A 321 18.48 1.08 5.01
CA GLU A 321 17.57 2.15 5.40
C GLU A 321 16.51 2.42 4.32
N GLN A 322 16.91 2.42 3.04
CA GLN A 322 15.96 2.55 1.94
C GLN A 322 15.02 1.34 1.83
N LEU A 323 15.54 0.11 1.99
CA LEU A 323 14.75 -1.12 1.91
C LEU A 323 13.76 -1.28 3.06
N ARG A 324 14.06 -0.73 4.25
CA ARG A 324 13.17 -0.74 5.42
C ARG A 324 11.80 -0.14 5.10
N TRP A 325 11.77 0.93 4.30
CA TRP A 325 10.57 1.67 3.91
C TRP A 325 10.13 1.37 2.47
N PHE A 326 10.71 0.34 1.85
CA PHE A 326 10.41 -0.04 0.47
C PHE A 326 9.29 -1.06 0.42
N ALA A 327 8.08 -0.61 0.09
CA ALA A 327 6.90 -1.46 -0.04
C ALA A 327 6.65 -2.36 1.21
N GLY A 328 5.92 -3.47 1.06
CA GLY A 328 5.83 -4.55 2.04
C GLY A 328 6.65 -5.80 1.67
N PRO A 329 6.77 -6.79 2.58
CA PRO A 329 7.46 -8.05 2.33
C PRO A 329 7.01 -8.76 1.05
N GLN A 330 5.71 -8.75 0.73
CA GLN A 330 5.13 -9.39 -0.44
C GLN A 330 5.76 -8.89 -1.75
N ILE A 331 6.01 -7.59 -1.84
CA ILE A 331 6.68 -6.95 -2.98
C ILE A 331 8.17 -7.22 -2.92
N ARG A 332 8.83 -7.00 -1.76
CA ARG A 332 10.29 -7.20 -1.63
C ARG A 332 10.74 -8.66 -1.89
N ASN A 333 9.87 -9.62 -1.62
CA ASN A 333 10.12 -11.04 -1.84
C ASN A 333 10.17 -11.44 -3.31
N VAL A 334 9.62 -10.63 -4.23
CA VAL A 334 9.56 -10.94 -5.67
C VAL A 334 10.20 -9.88 -6.55
N ALA A 335 10.16 -8.60 -6.14
CA ALA A 335 10.81 -7.50 -6.82
C ALA A 335 12.32 -7.73 -6.86
N ALA A 336 12.93 -7.60 -8.03
CA ALA A 336 14.36 -7.82 -8.23
C ALA A 336 15.13 -6.51 -8.33
N ILE A 337 16.37 -6.49 -7.86
CA ILE A 337 17.23 -5.30 -7.90
C ILE A 337 17.43 -4.78 -9.33
N GLY A 338 17.62 -5.67 -10.30
CA GLY A 338 17.76 -5.29 -11.70
C GLY A 338 16.47 -4.70 -12.27
N GLY A 339 15.31 -5.20 -11.85
CA GLY A 339 14.01 -4.61 -12.19
C GLY A 339 13.89 -3.18 -11.68
N ASN A 340 14.23 -2.93 -10.42
CA ASN A 340 14.21 -1.57 -9.85
C ASN A 340 15.13 -0.60 -10.61
N ILE A 341 16.36 -1.03 -10.94
CA ILE A 341 17.31 -0.21 -11.70
C ILE A 341 16.80 0.06 -13.12
N MET A 342 16.41 -0.99 -13.87
CA MET A 342 16.04 -0.88 -15.28
C MET A 342 14.69 -0.19 -15.51
N THR A 343 13.78 -0.23 -14.53
CA THR A 343 12.54 0.56 -14.59
C THR A 343 12.82 2.06 -14.68
N ALA A 344 13.96 2.52 -14.12
CA ALA A 344 14.40 3.91 -14.19
C ALA A 344 13.31 4.91 -13.76
N SER A 345 12.58 4.56 -12.69
CA SER A 345 11.56 5.43 -12.11
C SER A 345 12.23 6.67 -11.51
N PRO A 346 11.71 7.89 -11.74
CA PRO A 346 12.29 9.12 -11.18
C PRO A 346 12.32 9.18 -9.66
N ILE A 347 11.50 8.35 -9.02
CA ILE A 347 11.27 8.24 -7.57
C ILE A 347 11.78 6.90 -7.00
N SER A 348 12.66 6.22 -7.73
CA SER A 348 13.28 5.00 -7.20
C SER A 348 14.08 5.30 -5.94
N ASP A 349 13.88 4.52 -4.88
CA ASP A 349 14.62 4.67 -3.62
C ASP A 349 16.07 4.16 -3.69
N LEU A 350 16.38 3.17 -4.54
CA LEU A 350 17.73 2.59 -4.62
C LEU A 350 18.64 3.28 -5.66
N ASN A 351 18.10 3.72 -6.80
CA ASN A 351 18.90 4.39 -7.84
C ASN A 351 19.73 5.58 -7.33
N PRO A 352 19.22 6.49 -6.47
CA PRO A 352 20.04 7.56 -5.89
C PRO A 352 21.21 7.03 -5.06
N VAL A 353 21.00 5.95 -4.29
CA VAL A 353 22.06 5.31 -3.49
C VAL A 353 23.11 4.67 -4.39
N LEU A 354 22.68 3.92 -5.40
CA LEU A 354 23.56 3.24 -6.36
C LEU A 354 24.36 4.24 -7.21
N MET A 355 23.74 5.37 -7.59
CA MET A 355 24.40 6.43 -8.35
C MET A 355 25.41 7.21 -7.50
N ALA A 356 25.04 7.60 -6.27
CA ALA A 356 25.95 8.32 -5.39
C ALA A 356 27.15 7.47 -4.93
N SER A 357 26.96 6.15 -4.79
CA SER A 357 28.05 5.20 -4.51
C SER A 357 28.91 4.89 -5.73
N GLY A 358 28.46 5.20 -6.95
CA GLY A 358 29.15 4.81 -8.19
C GLY A 358 29.17 3.29 -8.37
N SER A 359 28.05 2.62 -8.05
CA SER A 359 27.90 1.18 -8.21
C SER A 359 28.16 0.76 -9.65
N LYS A 360 28.83 -0.38 -9.86
CA LYS A 360 29.18 -0.87 -11.19
C LYS A 360 28.10 -1.82 -11.70
N LEU A 361 27.67 -1.62 -12.94
CA LEU A 361 26.65 -2.42 -13.61
C LEU A 361 27.30 -3.22 -14.72
N THR A 362 27.06 -4.52 -14.69
CA THR A 362 27.57 -5.45 -15.71
C THR A 362 26.48 -5.73 -16.73
N LEU A 363 26.71 -5.34 -17.98
CA LEU A 363 25.81 -5.55 -19.10
C LEU A 363 26.35 -6.68 -19.99
N VAL A 364 25.44 -7.48 -20.54
CA VAL A 364 25.77 -8.59 -21.44
C VAL A 364 24.85 -8.57 -22.66
N SER A 365 25.42 -8.82 -23.84
CA SER A 365 24.70 -9.12 -25.08
C SER A 365 25.47 -10.19 -25.88
N LYS A 366 25.02 -10.45 -27.11
CA LYS A 366 25.73 -11.34 -28.04
C LYS A 366 27.11 -10.79 -28.44
N GLU A 367 27.31 -9.47 -28.35
CA GLU A 367 28.58 -8.80 -28.67
C GLU A 367 29.63 -8.96 -27.57
N GLY A 368 29.22 -9.36 -26.36
CA GLY A 368 30.10 -9.58 -25.22
C GLY A 368 29.60 -8.94 -23.94
N LYS A 369 30.53 -8.73 -23.01
CA LYS A 369 30.29 -8.18 -21.67
C LYS A 369 30.95 -6.83 -21.52
N ARG A 370 30.25 -5.84 -20.95
CA ARG A 370 30.83 -4.56 -20.57
C ARG A 370 30.38 -4.14 -19.18
N THR A 371 31.22 -3.39 -18.49
CA THR A 371 30.90 -2.81 -17.18
C THR A 371 30.81 -1.30 -17.31
N VAL A 372 29.75 -0.73 -16.75
CA VAL A 372 29.50 0.72 -16.70
C VAL A 372 29.30 1.15 -15.26
N THR A 373 29.72 2.37 -14.92
CA THR A 373 29.43 2.95 -13.60
C THR A 373 28.05 3.62 -13.65
N MET A 374 27.24 3.46 -12.59
CA MET A 374 26.01 4.25 -12.46
C MET A 374 26.37 5.69 -12.10
N ASP A 375 26.26 6.60 -13.06
CA ASP A 375 26.58 8.02 -12.96
C ASP A 375 25.49 8.90 -13.60
N GLU A 376 25.76 10.19 -13.81
CA GLU A 376 24.81 11.15 -14.41
C GLU A 376 24.40 10.80 -15.85
N LYS A 377 25.16 9.95 -16.54
CA LYS A 377 24.91 9.58 -17.94
C LYS A 377 24.07 8.32 -18.04
N PHE A 378 23.95 7.54 -16.97
CA PHE A 378 23.28 6.25 -17.01
C PHE A 378 21.79 6.37 -17.35
N PHE A 379 21.08 7.34 -16.76
CA PHE A 379 19.68 7.63 -17.06
C PHE A 379 19.59 8.74 -18.10
N THR A 380 19.19 8.39 -19.32
CA THR A 380 19.24 9.29 -20.48
C THR A 380 17.93 10.06 -20.71
N GLY A 381 16.88 9.73 -19.96
CA GLY A 381 15.57 10.37 -20.03
C GLY A 381 14.52 9.61 -19.21
N TYR A 382 13.28 10.10 -19.21
CA TYR A 382 12.18 9.50 -18.45
C TYR A 382 12.04 8.00 -18.75
N ARG A 383 12.31 7.16 -17.74
CA ARG A 383 12.30 5.68 -17.83
C ARG A 383 13.21 5.10 -18.94
N LYS A 384 14.35 5.76 -19.21
CA LYS A 384 15.35 5.33 -20.20
C LYS A 384 16.74 5.23 -19.58
N THR A 385 17.53 4.27 -20.07
CA THR A 385 18.92 4.03 -19.65
C THR A 385 19.85 4.00 -20.87
N ILE A 386 21.16 3.87 -20.64
CA ILE A 386 22.18 3.65 -21.69
C ILE A 386 22.25 2.19 -22.21
N VAL A 387 21.41 1.31 -21.68
CA VAL A 387 21.41 -0.12 -22.03
C VAL A 387 20.77 -0.28 -23.41
N LYS A 388 21.47 -0.96 -24.33
CA LYS A 388 20.95 -1.20 -25.68
C LYS A 388 19.77 -2.19 -25.64
N PRO A 389 18.84 -2.18 -26.63
CA PRO A 389 17.70 -3.09 -26.64
C PRO A 389 18.03 -4.58 -26.52
N GLU A 390 19.16 -5.02 -27.07
CA GLU A 390 19.68 -6.39 -27.05
C GLU A 390 20.52 -6.73 -25.81
N GLU A 391 20.87 -5.74 -25.00
CA GLU A 391 21.61 -5.92 -23.75
C GLU A 391 20.68 -6.29 -22.58
N ILE A 392 21.24 -7.02 -21.62
CA ILE A 392 20.64 -7.28 -20.32
C ILE A 392 21.56 -6.83 -19.21
N LEU A 393 20.98 -6.40 -18.09
CA LEU A 393 21.73 -6.22 -16.84
C LEU A 393 21.95 -7.60 -16.20
N LEU A 394 23.20 -8.01 -16.08
CA LEU A 394 23.58 -9.29 -15.45
C LEU A 394 23.69 -9.13 -13.94
N SER A 395 24.39 -8.09 -13.47
CA SER A 395 24.66 -7.88 -12.06
C SER A 395 24.99 -6.42 -11.74
N VAL A 396 24.88 -6.07 -10.46
CA VAL A 396 25.33 -4.81 -9.87
C VAL A 396 26.36 -5.10 -8.77
N GLU A 397 27.48 -4.40 -8.77
CA GLU A 397 28.46 -4.40 -7.69
C GLU A 397 28.25 -3.17 -6.82
N ILE A 398 27.84 -3.40 -5.57
CA ILE A 398 27.70 -2.36 -4.55
C ILE A 398 29.04 -2.28 -3.79
N PRO A 399 29.76 -1.14 -3.85
CA PRO A 399 31.12 -1.07 -3.33
C PRO A 399 31.15 -1.02 -1.79
N TYR A 400 32.25 -1.51 -1.21
CA TYR A 400 32.59 -1.19 0.18
C TYR A 400 32.93 0.29 0.29
N SER A 401 32.56 0.91 1.41
CA SER A 401 33.04 2.26 1.71
C SER A 401 34.51 2.25 2.16
N LYS A 402 35.22 3.34 1.88
CA LYS A 402 36.63 3.56 2.23
C LYS A 402 36.75 4.21 3.60
N LYS A 403 37.95 4.16 4.20
CA LYS A 403 38.22 4.97 5.41
C LYS A 403 38.10 6.47 5.07
N GLY A 404 37.41 7.21 5.93
CA GLY A 404 37.12 8.63 5.68
C GLY A 404 36.01 8.87 4.66
N GLU A 405 35.33 7.81 4.22
CA GLU A 405 34.12 7.89 3.40
C GLU A 405 32.89 7.69 4.27
N TYR A 406 31.88 8.54 4.07
CA TYR A 406 30.61 8.49 4.80
C TYR A 406 29.45 8.56 3.83
N PHE A 407 28.36 7.88 4.19
CA PHE A 407 27.16 7.80 3.36
C PHE A 407 25.90 7.98 4.21
N SER A 408 24.87 8.59 3.63
CA SER A 408 23.50 8.53 4.16
C SER A 408 22.49 8.48 3.02
N ALA A 409 21.37 7.83 3.28
CA ALA A 409 20.21 7.86 2.40
C ALA A 409 18.99 8.35 3.17
N PHE A 410 18.13 9.09 2.48
CA PHE A 410 16.90 9.60 3.06
C PHE A 410 15.74 9.42 2.08
N LYS A 411 14.55 9.23 2.65
CA LYS A 411 13.27 9.14 1.95
C LYS A 411 12.24 9.94 2.72
N GLN A 412 11.45 10.73 2.00
CA GLN A 412 10.21 11.31 2.52
C GLN A 412 9.08 10.92 1.58
N ALA A 413 7.98 10.44 2.15
CA ALA A 413 6.74 10.09 1.48
C ALA A 413 5.54 10.64 2.27
N SER A 414 4.30 10.36 1.87
CA SER A 414 3.09 10.77 2.61
C SER A 414 2.80 9.84 3.80
N ARG A 415 3.23 8.59 3.70
CA ARG A 415 3.28 7.58 4.78
C ARG A 415 4.70 7.00 4.86
N ARG A 416 5.13 6.55 6.05
CA ARG A 416 6.46 5.95 6.23
C ARG A 416 6.60 4.64 5.46
N GLU A 417 5.66 3.72 5.66
CA GLU A 417 5.68 2.37 5.10
C GLU A 417 4.88 2.30 3.78
N ASP A 418 5.33 1.45 2.84
CA ASP A 418 4.63 1.14 1.58
C ASP A 418 4.09 2.36 0.83
N ASP A 419 4.95 3.35 0.60
CA ASP A 419 4.59 4.57 -0.12
C ASP A 419 5.69 5.01 -1.10
N ILE A 420 5.26 5.74 -2.13
CA ILE A 420 6.10 6.35 -3.14
C ILE A 420 6.82 7.56 -2.55
N ALA A 421 8.13 7.67 -2.82
CA ALA A 421 8.90 8.83 -2.39
C ALA A 421 8.43 10.13 -3.07
N ILE A 422 8.21 11.17 -2.27
CA ILE A 422 8.10 12.57 -2.72
C ILE A 422 9.49 13.07 -3.12
N VAL A 423 10.46 12.89 -2.22
CA VAL A 423 11.90 13.07 -2.48
C VAL A 423 12.66 11.94 -1.80
N THR A 424 13.65 11.40 -2.50
CA THR A 424 14.60 10.42 -1.95
C THR A 424 16.02 10.76 -2.40
N CYS A 425 17.04 10.43 -1.62
CA CYS A 425 18.42 10.73 -1.96
C CYS A 425 19.43 9.69 -1.47
N GLY A 426 20.60 9.69 -2.11
CA GLY A 426 21.82 9.05 -1.65
C GLY A 426 22.94 10.10 -1.62
N LEU A 427 23.55 10.31 -0.47
CA LEU A 427 24.53 11.37 -0.23
C LEU A 427 25.83 10.74 0.26
N ARG A 428 26.94 11.04 -0.43
CA ARG A 428 28.26 10.48 -0.16
C ARG A 428 29.30 11.59 -0.06
N VAL A 429 30.21 11.47 0.91
CA VAL A 429 31.40 12.31 1.01
C VAL A 429 32.62 11.46 1.35
N LEU A 430 33.75 11.75 0.71
CA LEU A 430 35.07 11.21 0.99
C LEU A 430 35.98 12.36 1.39
N PHE A 431 36.70 12.21 2.50
CA PHE A 431 37.66 13.20 2.99
C PHE A 431 39.11 12.85 2.64
N GLN A 432 39.94 13.88 2.52
CA GLN A 432 41.40 13.69 2.45
C GLN A 432 41.90 13.06 3.76
N GLY A 433 42.89 12.17 3.66
CA GLY A 433 43.31 11.29 4.76
C GLY A 433 43.50 11.99 6.12
N GLY A 434 42.58 11.74 7.05
CA GLY A 434 42.62 12.23 8.43
C GLY A 434 42.21 13.70 8.63
N THR A 435 41.66 14.36 7.62
CA THR A 435 41.18 15.75 7.67
C THR A 435 39.66 15.83 7.52
N SER A 436 39.08 17.03 7.64
CA SER A 436 37.69 17.34 7.31
C SER A 436 37.54 17.99 5.92
N ARG A 437 38.58 17.92 5.09
CA ARG A 437 38.60 18.54 3.76
C ARG A 437 38.05 17.58 2.70
N VAL A 438 37.00 18.00 2.01
CA VAL A 438 36.27 17.19 1.03
C VAL A 438 37.18 16.83 -0.15
N GLN A 439 37.43 15.54 -0.35
CA GLN A 439 38.11 15.00 -1.53
C GLN A 439 37.12 14.73 -2.66
N GLU A 440 35.99 14.08 -2.34
CA GLU A 440 34.90 13.84 -3.28
C GLU A 440 33.56 13.98 -2.56
N ILE A 441 32.56 14.46 -3.28
CA ILE A 441 31.18 14.51 -2.79
C ILE A 441 30.23 14.17 -3.94
N LYS A 442 29.20 13.37 -3.66
CA LYS A 442 28.15 13.02 -4.61
C LYS A 442 26.80 13.12 -3.91
N LEU A 443 25.92 13.95 -4.46
CA LEU A 443 24.58 14.20 -3.93
C LEU A 443 23.56 13.81 -5.00
N SER A 444 22.94 12.63 -4.86
CA SER A 444 21.97 12.11 -5.83
C SER A 444 20.56 12.20 -5.28
N TYR A 445 19.60 12.62 -6.12
CA TYR A 445 18.20 12.82 -5.76
C TYR A 445 17.24 12.16 -6.75
N GLY A 446 16.15 11.59 -6.23
CA GLY A 446 14.93 11.22 -6.94
C GLY A 446 13.76 12.12 -6.54
N GLY A 447 12.75 12.22 -7.41
CA GLY A 447 11.58 13.09 -7.22
C GLY A 447 11.79 14.57 -7.57
N MET A 448 13.01 14.96 -7.94
CA MET A 448 13.40 16.33 -8.31
C MET A 448 13.54 16.57 -9.81
N ALA A 449 13.41 15.52 -10.63
CA ALA A 449 13.51 15.60 -12.08
C ALA A 449 12.76 14.41 -12.73
N PRO A 450 12.60 14.38 -14.06
CA PRO A 450 12.09 13.20 -14.78
C PRO A 450 12.98 11.96 -14.73
N THR A 451 14.15 12.04 -14.07
CA THR A 451 15.09 10.93 -13.84
C THR A 451 15.75 11.10 -12.46
N THR A 452 16.46 10.09 -11.98
CA THR A 452 17.41 10.25 -10.88
C THR A 452 18.58 11.13 -11.33
N VAL A 453 18.95 12.15 -10.56
CA VAL A 453 19.95 13.17 -10.93
C VAL A 453 21.04 13.33 -9.88
N LEU A 454 22.20 13.87 -10.29
CA LEU A 454 23.28 14.33 -9.41
C LEU A 454 23.31 15.86 -9.39
N ALA A 455 23.54 16.45 -8.20
CA ALA A 455 23.80 17.89 -8.05
C ALA A 455 25.25 18.23 -8.46
N LEU A 456 25.57 18.07 -9.74
CA LEU A 456 26.94 18.13 -10.26
C LEU A 456 27.62 19.49 -10.01
N LYS A 457 26.89 20.60 -10.23
CA LYS A 457 27.43 21.95 -10.04
C LYS A 457 27.74 22.19 -8.57
N THR A 458 26.81 21.83 -7.70
CA THR A 458 26.99 21.90 -6.25
C THR A 458 28.18 21.04 -5.80
N CYS A 459 28.24 19.78 -6.22
CA CYS A 459 29.33 18.87 -5.82
C CYS A 459 30.71 19.39 -6.23
N LYS A 460 30.81 19.95 -7.45
CA LYS A 460 32.05 20.56 -7.94
C LYS A 460 32.50 21.72 -7.05
N GLU A 461 31.59 22.60 -6.67
CA GLU A 461 31.90 23.77 -5.83
C GLU A 461 32.26 23.41 -4.40
N LEU A 462 31.69 22.34 -3.84
CA LEU A 462 31.97 21.89 -2.48
C LEU A 462 33.28 21.08 -2.36
N THR A 463 33.78 20.53 -3.47
CA THR A 463 35.03 19.76 -3.49
C THR A 463 36.21 20.65 -3.09
N GLY A 464 37.08 20.15 -2.20
CA GLY A 464 38.25 20.87 -1.71
C GLY A 464 37.97 21.87 -0.58
N ARG A 465 36.74 21.95 -0.07
CA ARG A 465 36.35 22.77 1.10
C ARG A 465 36.36 21.96 2.39
N ASP A 466 36.43 22.64 3.53
CA ASP A 466 36.35 22.02 4.86
C ASP A 466 34.88 21.84 5.30
N TRP A 467 34.59 20.73 6.00
CA TRP A 467 33.25 20.42 6.52
C TRP A 467 32.88 21.31 7.71
N ASN A 468 32.31 22.48 7.43
CA ASN A 468 31.93 23.49 8.42
C ASN A 468 30.63 24.22 8.04
N GLU A 469 30.19 25.14 8.91
CA GLU A 469 28.94 25.88 8.72
C GLU A 469 28.91 26.69 7.42
N LYS A 470 30.05 27.23 6.98
CA LYS A 470 30.14 27.94 5.70
C LYS A 470 29.89 26.99 4.51
N LEU A 471 30.43 25.77 4.56
CA LEU A 471 30.16 24.74 3.56
C LEU A 471 28.67 24.41 3.54
N LEU A 472 28.03 24.27 4.71
CA LEU A 472 26.59 24.01 4.81
C LEU A 472 25.76 25.11 4.13
N GLN A 473 26.02 26.38 4.46
CA GLN A 473 25.28 27.52 3.92
C GLN A 473 25.45 27.62 2.39
N ASP A 474 26.68 27.45 1.89
CA ASP A 474 26.95 27.46 0.46
C ASP A 474 26.29 26.28 -0.26
N ALA A 475 26.32 25.08 0.32
CA ALA A 475 25.66 23.91 -0.23
C ALA A 475 24.15 24.12 -0.33
N CYS A 476 23.49 24.64 0.71
CA CYS A 476 22.05 24.95 0.68
C CYS A 476 21.69 25.97 -0.40
N ARG A 477 22.49 27.03 -0.56
CA ARG A 477 22.28 28.05 -1.60
C ARG A 477 22.45 27.45 -3.01
N LEU A 478 23.48 26.64 -3.21
CA LEU A 478 23.77 26.00 -4.50
C LEU A 478 22.72 24.94 -4.86
N LEU A 479 22.32 24.10 -3.91
CA LEU A 479 21.25 23.11 -4.10
C LEU A 479 19.91 23.78 -4.44
N SER A 480 19.55 24.87 -3.75
CA SER A 480 18.31 25.61 -4.03
C SER A 480 18.27 26.16 -5.47
N ALA A 481 19.42 26.54 -6.02
CA ALA A 481 19.54 27.03 -7.39
C ALA A 481 19.64 25.89 -8.43
N GLU A 482 20.27 24.77 -8.10
CA GLU A 482 20.45 23.63 -9.02
C GLU A 482 19.22 22.71 -9.08
N MET A 483 18.52 22.52 -7.95
CA MET A 483 17.33 21.68 -7.80
C MET A 483 16.04 22.51 -7.89
N ASP A 484 15.98 23.41 -8.87
CA ASP A 484 14.81 24.25 -9.11
C ASP A 484 13.68 23.46 -9.81
N LEU A 485 12.44 23.78 -9.46
CA LEU A 485 11.25 23.11 -9.96
C LEU A 485 10.23 24.17 -10.40
N SER A 486 9.70 24.01 -11.62
CA SER A 486 8.61 24.85 -12.10
C SER A 486 7.36 24.71 -11.22
N PRO A 487 6.55 25.77 -11.03
CA PRO A 487 5.26 25.68 -10.34
C PRO A 487 4.31 24.60 -10.90
N SER A 488 4.45 24.26 -12.18
CA SER A 488 3.67 23.21 -12.86
C SER A 488 4.33 21.83 -12.85
N ALA A 489 5.39 21.63 -12.08
CA ALA A 489 6.11 20.36 -12.03
C ALA A 489 5.16 19.20 -11.61
N PRO A 490 5.15 18.07 -12.35
CA PRO A 490 4.37 16.91 -11.98
C PRO A 490 4.63 16.47 -10.53
N GLY A 491 3.55 16.06 -9.85
CA GLY A 491 3.56 15.74 -8.42
C GLY A 491 3.35 16.93 -7.47
N GLY A 492 3.35 18.17 -7.97
CA GLY A 492 3.08 19.36 -7.16
C GLY A 492 4.08 19.53 -6.00
N MET A 493 3.61 20.03 -4.86
CA MET A 493 4.39 20.16 -3.61
C MET A 493 5.77 20.79 -3.83
N VAL A 494 5.87 21.77 -4.73
CA VAL A 494 7.16 22.29 -5.24
C VAL A 494 8.03 22.82 -4.12
N ASP A 495 7.49 23.68 -3.27
CA ASP A 495 8.23 24.28 -2.14
C ASP A 495 8.64 23.23 -1.10
N PHE A 496 7.77 22.25 -0.86
CA PHE A 496 8.08 21.14 0.06
C PHE A 496 9.22 20.28 -0.48
N ARG A 497 9.17 19.90 -1.76
CA ARG A 497 10.23 19.13 -2.43
C ARG A 497 11.57 19.86 -2.41
N ARG A 498 11.57 21.15 -2.75
CA ARG A 498 12.78 22.00 -2.68
C ARG A 498 13.34 22.00 -1.26
N THR A 499 12.51 22.30 -0.27
CA THR A 499 12.91 22.32 1.15
C THR A 499 13.53 21.00 1.60
N LEU A 500 12.93 19.85 1.23
CA LEU A 500 13.45 18.53 1.58
C LEU A 500 14.87 18.28 1.05
N THR A 501 15.22 18.78 -0.14
CA THR A 501 16.59 18.61 -0.66
C THR A 501 17.64 19.28 0.23
N LEU A 502 17.33 20.46 0.75
CA LEU A 502 18.16 21.20 1.70
C LEU A 502 18.16 20.50 3.06
N SER A 503 16.99 20.10 3.57
CA SER A 503 16.87 19.43 4.87
C SER A 503 17.60 18.09 4.92
N PHE A 504 17.59 17.32 3.84
CA PHE A 504 18.36 16.07 3.75
C PHE A 504 19.86 16.33 3.72
N PHE A 505 20.32 17.38 3.02
CA PHE A 505 21.73 17.77 3.08
C PHE A 505 22.14 18.23 4.47
N PHE A 506 21.28 18.98 5.17
CA PHE A 506 21.51 19.40 6.55
C PHE A 506 21.62 18.20 7.51
N LYS A 507 20.71 17.22 7.41
CA LYS A 507 20.82 15.96 8.17
C LYS A 507 22.11 15.21 7.87
N PHE A 508 22.51 15.15 6.60
CA PHE A 508 23.78 14.55 6.18
C PHE A 508 24.98 15.28 6.78
N TYR A 509 24.98 16.62 6.73
CA TYR A 509 26.00 17.48 7.32
C TYR A 509 26.23 17.17 8.80
N LEU A 510 25.16 17.17 9.60
CA LEU A 510 25.22 16.87 11.03
C LEU A 510 25.65 15.42 11.31
N THR A 511 25.14 14.47 10.53
CA THR A 511 25.49 13.05 10.67
C THR A 511 26.99 12.82 10.43
N VAL A 512 27.54 13.42 9.37
CA VAL A 512 28.97 13.34 9.06
C VAL A 512 29.79 14.06 10.13
N LEU A 513 29.37 15.22 10.62
CA LEU A 513 30.04 15.95 11.70
C LEU A 513 30.12 15.10 12.99
N GLN A 514 29.04 14.39 13.31
CA GLN A 514 28.99 13.45 14.45
C GLN A 514 29.92 12.25 14.26
N LYS A 515 30.07 11.73 13.03
CA LYS A 515 30.99 10.63 12.73
C LYS A 515 32.45 11.09 12.76
N LEU A 516 32.75 12.28 12.22
CA LEU A 516 34.08 12.89 12.24
C LEU A 516 34.58 13.09 13.68
N SER A 517 33.74 13.66 14.56
CA SER A 517 34.12 13.91 15.96
C SER A 517 34.44 12.62 16.74
N LYS A 518 33.79 11.50 16.40
CA LYS A 518 34.10 10.17 16.98
C LYS A 518 35.35 9.52 16.40
N SER A 519 35.76 9.89 15.19
CA SER A 519 36.84 9.23 14.44
C SER A 519 38.26 9.74 14.76
N GLY A 520 38.41 10.71 15.67
CA GLY A 520 39.71 11.21 16.13
C GLY A 520 40.52 11.93 15.05
N THR A 521 39.85 12.65 14.13
CA THR A 521 40.51 13.41 13.05
C THR A 521 41.56 14.39 13.60
N LYS A 522 42.64 14.62 12.82
CA LYS A 522 43.71 15.56 13.19
C LYS A 522 43.22 17.02 13.27
N THR A 523 42.11 17.31 12.59
CA THR A 523 41.44 18.61 12.60
C THR A 523 40.33 18.60 13.65
N VAL A 524 40.34 19.57 14.57
CA VAL A 524 39.27 19.78 15.55
C VAL A 524 38.01 20.19 14.78
N CYS A 525 37.04 19.28 14.66
CA CYS A 525 35.70 19.61 14.19
C CYS A 525 34.84 19.94 15.41
N GLU A 526 34.04 21.02 15.32
CA GLU A 526 33.10 21.36 16.38
C GLU A 526 32.09 20.21 16.58
N PRO A 527 31.79 19.83 17.83
CA PRO A 527 30.81 18.80 18.09
C PRO A 527 29.40 19.27 17.67
N VAL A 528 28.54 18.33 17.30
CA VAL A 528 27.13 18.63 17.04
C VAL A 528 26.49 19.20 18.32
N PRO A 529 25.83 20.36 18.28
CA PRO A 529 25.11 20.92 19.42
C PRO A 529 24.09 19.93 19.99
N SER A 530 23.91 19.91 21.32
CA SER A 530 23.05 18.92 21.98
C SER A 530 21.58 18.98 21.52
N ASN A 531 21.09 20.18 21.21
CA ASN A 531 19.74 20.40 20.68
C ASN A 531 19.57 19.93 19.22
N TYR A 532 20.64 19.55 18.52
CA TYR A 532 20.63 19.12 17.12
C TYR A 532 20.85 17.60 16.96
N ILE A 533 21.16 16.88 18.04
CA ILE A 533 21.47 15.43 18.00
C ILE A 533 20.28 14.62 17.45
N SER A 534 19.05 14.96 17.83
CA SER A 534 17.85 14.25 17.35
C SER A 534 17.66 14.34 15.83
N ALA A 535 18.29 15.30 15.15
CA ALA A 535 18.22 15.42 13.69
C ALA A 535 19.04 14.33 12.96
N THR A 536 20.01 13.70 13.64
CA THR A 536 20.86 12.63 13.08
C THR A 536 20.37 11.23 13.43
N GLU A 537 19.38 11.11 14.33
CA GLU A 537 18.79 9.83 14.69
C GLU A 537 17.96 9.27 13.53
N LEU A 538 18.20 8.00 13.22
CA LEU A 538 17.31 7.24 12.36
C LEU A 538 16.04 6.92 13.11
N PHE A 539 14.94 6.76 12.37
CA PHE A 539 13.65 6.47 12.97
C PHE A 539 13.71 5.15 13.76
N HIS A 540 13.31 5.19 15.01
CA HIS A 540 13.05 4.02 15.83
C HIS A 540 11.64 4.17 16.42
N LYS A 541 10.99 3.03 16.67
CA LYS A 541 9.64 2.99 17.22
C LYS A 541 9.72 2.49 18.65
N ASP A 542 9.00 3.14 19.55
CA ASP A 542 8.82 2.65 20.90
C ASP A 542 7.99 1.35 20.92
N PRO A 543 8.24 0.43 21.87
CA PRO A 543 7.42 -0.77 22.04
C PRO A 543 5.94 -0.42 22.21
N ILE A 544 5.06 -1.18 21.55
CA ILE A 544 3.61 -0.94 21.61
C ILE A 544 3.07 -1.31 23.01
N ALA A 545 2.37 -0.36 23.63
CA ALA A 545 1.63 -0.53 24.87
C ALA A 545 0.15 -0.15 24.66
N ASN A 546 -0.76 -1.08 24.97
CA ASN A 546 -2.21 -0.90 24.76
C ASN A 546 -2.96 -1.25 26.05
N ALA A 547 -4.01 -0.49 26.37
CA ALA A 547 -4.99 -0.83 27.40
C ALA A 547 -6.40 -0.60 26.86
N GLN A 548 -7.34 -1.50 27.15
CA GLN A 548 -8.75 -1.32 26.85
C GLN A 548 -9.54 -1.59 28.13
N LEU A 549 -10.33 -0.61 28.55
CA LEU A 549 -11.11 -0.66 29.78
C LEU A 549 -12.59 -0.61 29.42
N PHE A 550 -13.36 -1.55 29.95
CA PHE A 550 -14.81 -1.59 29.79
C PHE A 550 -15.47 -2.07 31.09
N GLN A 551 -16.77 -1.82 31.21
CA GLN A 551 -17.55 -2.22 32.38
C GLN A 551 -17.89 -3.71 32.30
N GLU A 552 -17.60 -4.45 33.38
CA GLU A 552 -18.02 -5.85 33.51
C GLU A 552 -19.55 -5.95 33.68
N VAL A 553 -20.12 -7.07 33.24
CA VAL A 553 -21.54 -7.35 33.44
C VAL A 553 -21.90 -7.49 34.92
N PRO A 554 -23.17 -7.24 35.31
CA PRO A 554 -23.62 -7.45 36.69
C PRO A 554 -23.27 -8.83 37.24
N LYS A 555 -22.84 -8.88 38.51
CA LYS A 555 -22.61 -10.15 39.22
C LYS A 555 -23.92 -10.96 39.24
N GLY A 556 -23.85 -12.22 38.81
CA GLY A 556 -25.01 -13.11 38.73
C GLY A 556 -25.78 -13.08 37.41
N GLN A 557 -25.36 -12.27 36.41
CA GLN A 557 -25.88 -12.39 35.04
C GLN A 557 -25.61 -13.81 34.50
N ALA A 558 -26.63 -14.42 33.91
CA ALA A 558 -26.54 -15.76 33.31
C ALA A 558 -25.40 -15.85 32.29
N VAL A 559 -24.78 -17.03 32.16
CA VAL A 559 -23.65 -17.23 31.23
C VAL A 559 -24.14 -17.20 29.78
N GLU A 560 -25.37 -17.65 29.54
CA GLU A 560 -26.02 -17.61 28.22
C GLU A 560 -26.45 -16.19 27.81
N ASP A 561 -26.62 -15.29 28.79
CA ASP A 561 -26.87 -13.87 28.51
C ASP A 561 -25.56 -13.17 28.14
N MET A 562 -25.38 -13.00 26.83
CA MET A 562 -24.19 -12.40 26.23
C MET A 562 -24.24 -10.87 26.16
N VAL A 563 -25.34 -10.23 26.54
CA VAL A 563 -25.46 -8.77 26.48
C VAL A 563 -24.43 -8.13 27.42
N GLY A 564 -23.60 -7.22 26.89
CA GLY A 564 -22.51 -6.58 27.64
C GLY A 564 -21.22 -7.40 27.71
N ARG A 565 -21.19 -8.66 27.25
CA ARG A 565 -19.98 -9.50 27.21
C ARG A 565 -19.17 -9.29 25.92
N PRO A 566 -17.84 -9.49 25.93
CA PRO A 566 -16.99 -9.33 24.74
C PRO A 566 -17.09 -10.54 23.79
N LEU A 567 -18.28 -10.81 23.27
CA LEU A 567 -18.51 -11.91 22.33
C LEU A 567 -17.77 -11.66 21.00
N VAL A 568 -17.04 -12.67 20.54
CA VAL A 568 -16.35 -12.62 19.24
C VAL A 568 -17.37 -12.51 18.11
N HIS A 569 -17.05 -11.70 17.09
CA HIS A 569 -17.88 -11.58 15.89
C HIS A 569 -18.19 -12.96 15.28
N VAL A 570 -19.48 -13.27 15.08
CA VAL A 570 -19.96 -14.62 14.73
C VAL A 570 -19.39 -15.21 13.43
N SER A 571 -18.87 -14.36 12.53
CA SER A 571 -18.20 -14.81 11.29
C SER A 571 -16.67 -14.74 11.35
N ALA A 572 -16.04 -14.33 12.46
CA ALA A 572 -14.60 -14.10 12.55
C ALA A 572 -13.78 -15.33 12.14
N ALA A 573 -14.16 -16.52 12.61
CA ALA A 573 -13.52 -17.77 12.23
C ALA A 573 -13.61 -18.07 10.71
N LYS A 574 -14.77 -17.77 10.10
CA LYS A 574 -14.99 -17.94 8.65
C LYS A 574 -14.23 -16.91 7.83
N GLN A 575 -14.06 -15.70 8.37
CA GLN A 575 -13.26 -14.65 7.75
C GLN A 575 -11.77 -15.00 7.80
N ALA A 576 -11.29 -15.53 8.93
CA ALA A 576 -9.91 -15.95 9.10
C ALA A 576 -9.52 -17.16 8.25
N SER A 577 -10.48 -18.04 7.92
CA SER A 577 -10.27 -19.23 7.08
C SER A 577 -10.57 -19.02 5.60
N GLY A 578 -11.11 -17.87 5.21
CA GLY A 578 -11.55 -17.61 3.83
C GLY A 578 -12.90 -18.20 3.44
N GLU A 579 -13.60 -18.88 4.35
CA GLU A 579 -14.93 -19.48 4.13
C GLU A 579 -16.09 -18.46 4.14
N ALA A 580 -15.84 -17.22 4.57
CA ALA A 580 -16.83 -16.15 4.47
C ALA A 580 -17.01 -15.72 3.00
N VAL A 581 -18.17 -16.04 2.43
CA VAL A 581 -18.58 -15.68 1.06
C VAL A 581 -19.01 -14.22 0.95
N TYR A 582 -18.28 -13.42 0.20
CA TYR A 582 -18.61 -12.05 -0.24
C TYR A 582 -19.27 -12.09 -1.63
N CYS A 583 -19.63 -10.94 -2.19
CA CYS A 583 -20.45 -10.90 -3.41
C CYS A 583 -19.76 -11.59 -4.61
N ASP A 584 -18.48 -11.28 -4.84
CA ASP A 584 -17.71 -11.90 -5.93
C ASP A 584 -17.26 -13.35 -5.64
N ASP A 585 -17.40 -13.82 -4.40
CA ASP A 585 -17.08 -15.21 -4.06
C ASP A 585 -18.24 -16.17 -4.40
N ILE A 586 -19.41 -15.65 -4.75
CA ILE A 586 -20.54 -16.46 -5.20
C ILE A 586 -20.08 -17.23 -6.45
N PRO A 587 -20.26 -18.56 -6.51
CA PRO A 587 -19.86 -19.35 -7.68
C PRO A 587 -20.50 -18.82 -8.95
N HIS A 588 -19.74 -18.83 -10.05
CA HIS A 588 -20.24 -18.39 -11.34
C HIS A 588 -21.37 -19.29 -11.83
N LEU A 589 -22.41 -18.67 -12.38
CA LEU A 589 -23.48 -19.38 -13.06
C LEU A 589 -23.06 -19.74 -14.48
N GLU A 590 -23.62 -20.81 -15.02
CA GLU A 590 -23.45 -21.13 -16.43
C GLU A 590 -24.01 -19.99 -17.28
N ASN A 591 -23.27 -19.60 -18.32
CA ASN A 591 -23.60 -18.45 -19.18
C ASN A 591 -23.65 -17.09 -18.47
N GLU A 592 -23.08 -16.94 -17.27
CA GLU A 592 -22.83 -15.63 -16.65
C GLU A 592 -21.95 -14.74 -17.55
N LEU A 593 -22.23 -13.44 -17.56
CA LEU A 593 -21.45 -12.42 -18.27
C LEU A 593 -20.76 -11.46 -17.29
N TYR A 594 -19.65 -10.89 -17.74
CA TYR A 594 -18.96 -9.83 -17.04
C TYR A 594 -19.24 -8.48 -17.68
N LEU A 595 -19.39 -7.47 -16.83
CA LEU A 595 -19.64 -6.10 -17.23
C LEU A 595 -18.47 -5.20 -16.82
N THR A 596 -18.06 -4.30 -17.70
CA THR A 596 -17.14 -3.19 -17.41
C THR A 596 -17.76 -1.86 -17.81
N LEU A 597 -17.65 -0.86 -16.93
CA LEU A 597 -18.21 0.46 -17.16
C LEU A 597 -17.38 1.23 -18.22
N VAL A 598 -18.06 2.11 -18.96
CA VAL A 598 -17.44 3.12 -19.82
C VAL A 598 -17.82 4.48 -19.26
N THR A 599 -16.85 5.21 -18.72
CA THR A 599 -17.07 6.46 -17.99
C THR A 599 -16.50 7.66 -18.73
N SER A 600 -17.05 8.84 -18.43
CA SER A 600 -16.55 10.12 -18.94
C SER A 600 -15.09 10.36 -18.57
N THR A 601 -14.32 10.88 -19.53
CA THR A 601 -12.96 11.40 -19.32
C THR A 601 -12.93 12.93 -19.23
N LYS A 602 -14.10 13.59 -19.23
CA LYS A 602 -14.25 15.05 -19.17
C LYS A 602 -15.13 15.46 -17.99
N ALA A 603 -14.77 16.58 -17.35
CA ALA A 603 -15.50 17.09 -16.19
C ALA A 603 -16.87 17.65 -16.59
N HIS A 604 -16.98 18.34 -17.72
CA HIS A 604 -18.24 18.83 -18.25
C HIS A 604 -18.14 18.89 -19.78
N ALA A 605 -18.99 18.15 -20.50
CA ALA A 605 -18.94 18.11 -21.96
C ALA A 605 -20.23 17.56 -22.58
N LYS A 606 -20.53 17.94 -23.82
CA LYS A 606 -21.54 17.24 -24.64
C LYS A 606 -20.93 15.97 -25.24
N ILE A 607 -21.72 14.91 -25.30
CA ILE A 607 -21.37 13.67 -26.01
C ILE A 607 -21.80 13.84 -27.47
N LEU A 608 -20.84 13.94 -28.38
CA LEU A 608 -21.12 14.09 -29.81
C LEU A 608 -21.39 12.72 -30.47
N SER A 609 -20.64 11.70 -30.09
CA SER A 609 -20.80 10.34 -30.62
C SER A 609 -20.11 9.30 -29.73
N VAL A 610 -20.68 8.10 -29.70
CA VAL A 610 -20.08 6.90 -29.09
C VAL A 610 -19.90 5.84 -30.17
N ASP A 611 -18.67 5.45 -30.44
CA ASP A 611 -18.30 4.43 -31.43
C ASP A 611 -17.79 3.16 -30.71
N VAL A 612 -18.44 2.03 -31.00
CA VAL A 612 -18.17 0.72 -30.40
C VAL A 612 -17.61 -0.29 -31.41
N SER A 613 -17.27 0.13 -32.63
CA SER A 613 -16.82 -0.76 -33.71
C SER A 613 -15.56 -1.57 -33.34
N GLU A 614 -14.57 -0.94 -32.71
CA GLU A 614 -13.38 -1.64 -32.22
C GLU A 614 -13.68 -2.57 -31.04
N ALA A 615 -14.60 -2.17 -30.15
CA ALA A 615 -15.03 -3.00 -29.03
C ALA A 615 -15.71 -4.29 -29.50
N GLN A 616 -16.50 -4.24 -30.57
CA GLN A 616 -17.16 -5.39 -31.19
C GLN A 616 -16.17 -6.42 -31.75
N SER A 617 -14.94 -6.01 -32.05
CA SER A 617 -13.90 -6.90 -32.58
C SER A 617 -13.15 -7.66 -31.48
N VAL A 618 -13.38 -7.34 -30.21
CA VAL A 618 -12.77 -8.06 -29.09
C VAL A 618 -13.44 -9.42 -28.91
N PRO A 619 -12.67 -10.51 -28.77
CA PRO A 619 -13.24 -11.84 -28.54
C PRO A 619 -14.18 -11.85 -27.34
N GLY A 620 -15.28 -12.60 -27.46
CA GLY A 620 -16.26 -12.75 -26.38
C GLY A 620 -17.13 -11.51 -26.11
N PHE A 621 -16.98 -10.42 -26.86
CA PHE A 621 -17.89 -9.27 -26.80
C PHE A 621 -19.33 -9.72 -27.08
N VAL A 622 -20.26 -9.30 -26.21
CA VAL A 622 -21.69 -9.58 -26.36
C VAL A 622 -22.43 -8.34 -26.83
N CYS A 623 -22.41 -7.28 -26.04
CA CYS A 623 -23.05 -6.02 -26.40
C CYS A 623 -22.51 -4.84 -25.60
N PHE A 624 -22.82 -3.65 -26.10
CA PHE A 624 -22.72 -2.40 -25.36
C PHE A 624 -24.12 -1.98 -24.92
N VAL A 625 -24.26 -1.53 -23.68
CA VAL A 625 -25.47 -0.95 -23.12
C VAL A 625 -25.27 0.53 -22.83
N SER A 626 -26.28 1.34 -23.15
CA SER A 626 -26.30 2.77 -22.84
C SER A 626 -27.70 3.25 -22.45
N ALA A 627 -27.90 4.57 -22.33
CA ALA A 627 -29.18 5.17 -21.96
C ALA A 627 -30.37 4.71 -22.84
N LYS A 628 -30.13 4.32 -24.09
CA LYS A 628 -31.18 3.82 -25.01
C LYS A 628 -31.70 2.42 -24.65
N ASP A 629 -30.95 1.69 -23.84
CA ASP A 629 -31.24 0.30 -23.47
C ASP A 629 -31.95 0.20 -22.12
N VAL A 630 -32.21 1.33 -21.45
CA VAL A 630 -32.96 1.39 -20.20
C VAL A 630 -34.46 1.26 -20.51
N PRO A 631 -35.13 0.16 -20.13
CA PRO A 631 -36.53 -0.08 -20.51
C PRO A 631 -37.53 0.76 -19.70
N GLY A 632 -37.17 1.15 -18.47
CA GLY A 632 -37.97 2.01 -17.60
C GLY A 632 -37.50 3.46 -17.64
N SER A 633 -37.08 3.99 -16.49
CA SER A 633 -36.59 5.36 -16.37
C SER A 633 -35.06 5.41 -16.31
N ASN A 634 -34.45 6.28 -17.14
CA ASN A 634 -33.03 6.61 -17.03
C ASN A 634 -32.74 7.61 -15.90
N VAL A 635 -33.77 8.20 -15.28
CA VAL A 635 -33.63 9.11 -14.13
C VAL A 635 -33.55 8.30 -12.84
N THR A 636 -32.54 8.56 -12.03
CA THR A 636 -32.24 7.84 -10.79
C THR A 636 -31.63 8.78 -9.74
N GLY A 637 -31.12 8.23 -8.65
CA GLY A 637 -30.50 8.99 -7.55
C GLY A 637 -31.53 9.41 -6.51
N ILE A 638 -31.04 9.79 -5.32
CA ILE A 638 -31.90 10.07 -4.16
C ILE A 638 -32.85 11.23 -4.40
N ALA A 639 -32.42 12.26 -5.14
CA ALA A 639 -33.24 13.40 -5.50
C ALA A 639 -33.80 13.35 -6.93
N ASN A 640 -33.69 12.19 -7.61
CA ASN A 640 -34.06 12.01 -9.03
C ASN A 640 -33.34 12.99 -9.97
N ASP A 641 -32.07 13.27 -9.68
CA ASP A 641 -31.20 14.23 -10.39
C ASP A 641 -29.95 13.57 -10.98
N GLU A 642 -29.90 12.23 -10.98
CA GLU A 642 -28.84 11.43 -11.59
C GLU A 642 -29.36 10.64 -12.78
N THR A 643 -28.43 10.07 -13.56
CA THR A 643 -28.78 9.18 -14.68
C THR A 643 -28.18 7.79 -14.47
N VAL A 644 -28.90 6.75 -14.93
CA VAL A 644 -28.33 5.38 -14.98
C VAL A 644 -27.17 5.36 -15.96
N PHE A 645 -27.38 5.96 -17.14
CA PHE A 645 -26.35 6.26 -18.12
C PHE A 645 -26.47 7.71 -18.59
N ALA A 646 -25.34 8.40 -18.76
CA ALA A 646 -25.26 9.75 -19.28
C ALA A 646 -26.00 9.84 -20.62
N LYS A 647 -26.79 10.90 -20.77
CA LYS A 647 -27.50 11.23 -22.00
C LYS A 647 -27.15 12.65 -22.39
N ASP A 648 -26.65 12.83 -23.62
CA ASP A 648 -26.28 14.09 -24.26
C ASP A 648 -25.11 14.87 -23.59
N VAL A 649 -25.02 14.92 -22.26
CA VAL A 649 -24.01 15.67 -21.50
C VAL A 649 -23.44 14.83 -20.36
N VAL A 650 -22.13 14.94 -20.14
CA VAL A 650 -21.43 14.42 -18.96
C VAL A 650 -21.09 15.56 -18.02
N THR A 651 -21.18 15.31 -16.71
CA THR A 651 -21.10 16.34 -15.64
C THR A 651 -20.03 16.06 -14.58
N CYS A 652 -19.25 14.99 -14.75
CA CYS A 652 -18.02 14.74 -14.00
C CYS A 652 -17.13 13.75 -14.76
N VAL A 653 -15.84 13.74 -14.45
CA VAL A 653 -14.98 12.60 -14.82
C VAL A 653 -15.47 11.41 -13.98
N GLY A 654 -15.71 10.26 -14.62
CA GLY A 654 -16.34 9.12 -13.95
C GLY A 654 -17.85 8.98 -14.20
N HIS A 655 -18.53 9.98 -14.78
CA HIS A 655 -19.95 9.86 -15.15
C HIS A 655 -20.14 8.68 -16.11
N ILE A 656 -20.95 7.68 -15.72
CA ILE A 656 -21.15 6.44 -16.50
C ILE A 656 -21.89 6.75 -17.79
N ILE A 657 -21.28 6.49 -18.95
CA ILE A 657 -21.87 6.71 -20.29
C ILE A 657 -22.52 5.43 -20.82
N GLY A 658 -21.93 4.28 -20.49
CA GLY A 658 -22.40 2.98 -20.92
C GLY A 658 -21.64 1.87 -20.21
N ALA A 659 -21.88 0.64 -20.64
CA ALA A 659 -21.13 -0.51 -20.18
C ALA A 659 -20.97 -1.56 -21.29
N VAL A 660 -19.88 -2.31 -21.26
CA VAL A 660 -19.62 -3.42 -22.18
C VAL A 660 -19.80 -4.74 -21.45
N LEU A 661 -20.50 -5.68 -22.09
CA LEU A 661 -20.65 -7.05 -21.64
C LEU A 661 -19.79 -8.00 -22.47
N ALA A 662 -19.11 -8.93 -21.81
CA ALA A 662 -18.39 -10.02 -22.45
C ALA A 662 -18.44 -11.31 -21.62
N ASP A 663 -18.02 -12.41 -22.22
CA ASP A 663 -17.90 -13.74 -21.58
C ASP A 663 -16.89 -13.81 -20.43
N THR A 664 -15.86 -12.95 -20.42
CA THR A 664 -14.86 -12.85 -19.36
C THR A 664 -14.60 -11.40 -18.96
N GLN A 665 -14.18 -11.19 -17.71
CA GLN A 665 -13.81 -9.87 -17.20
C GLN A 665 -12.69 -9.22 -18.02
N GLU A 666 -11.73 -10.00 -18.53
CA GLU A 666 -10.63 -9.48 -19.34
C GLU A 666 -11.08 -9.07 -20.75
N HIS A 667 -12.06 -9.76 -21.34
CA HIS A 667 -12.66 -9.34 -22.60
C HIS A 667 -13.50 -8.07 -22.41
N SER A 668 -14.31 -7.98 -21.35
CA SER A 668 -15.13 -6.79 -21.09
C SER A 668 -14.28 -5.54 -20.85
N ARG A 669 -13.18 -5.66 -20.08
CA ARG A 669 -12.21 -4.57 -19.85
C ARG A 669 -11.56 -4.08 -21.14
N ARG A 670 -11.10 -5.02 -21.99
CA ARG A 670 -10.46 -4.68 -23.26
C ARG A 670 -11.42 -3.98 -24.20
N ALA A 671 -12.63 -4.50 -24.31
CA ALA A 671 -13.66 -3.94 -25.16
C ALA A 671 -14.12 -2.56 -24.66
N ALA A 672 -14.29 -2.37 -23.35
CA ALA A 672 -14.61 -1.06 -22.76
C ALA A 672 -13.55 0.00 -23.09
N LYS A 673 -12.26 -0.34 -23.01
CA LYS A 673 -11.15 0.56 -23.39
C LYS A 673 -11.10 0.88 -24.89
N ALA A 674 -11.70 0.05 -25.74
CA ALA A 674 -11.78 0.26 -27.19
C ALA A 674 -12.98 1.13 -27.61
N VAL A 675 -13.90 1.45 -26.70
CA VAL A 675 -15.01 2.37 -26.98
C VAL A 675 -14.47 3.80 -27.14
N LYS A 676 -14.76 4.43 -28.28
CA LYS A 676 -14.32 5.79 -28.59
C LYS A 676 -15.46 6.77 -28.41
N ILE A 677 -15.21 7.82 -27.64
CA ILE A 677 -16.19 8.85 -27.33
C ILE A 677 -15.65 10.21 -27.79
N LYS A 678 -16.46 10.94 -28.56
CA LYS A 678 -16.16 12.31 -28.97
C LYS A 678 -16.94 13.28 -28.10
N TYR A 679 -16.23 14.30 -27.61
CA TYR A 679 -16.76 15.31 -26.69
C TYR A 679 -16.65 16.71 -27.31
N GLU A 680 -17.59 17.58 -26.96
CA GLU A 680 -17.46 19.04 -27.03
C GLU A 680 -17.38 19.55 -25.59
N GLU A 681 -16.21 20.04 -25.16
CA GLU A 681 -16.00 20.47 -23.77
C GLU A 681 -16.83 21.71 -23.42
N LEU A 682 -17.43 21.68 -22.24
CA LEU A 682 -18.15 22.78 -21.64
C LEU A 682 -17.38 23.28 -20.41
N GLU A 683 -17.67 24.49 -19.97
CA GLU A 683 -16.98 25.07 -18.81
C GLU A 683 -17.37 24.31 -17.52
N PRO A 684 -16.41 23.71 -16.79
CA PRO A 684 -16.70 23.00 -15.56
C PRO A 684 -16.73 23.95 -14.34
N ILE A 685 -17.31 23.46 -13.25
CA ILE A 685 -17.20 24.03 -11.90
C ILE A 685 -16.62 22.93 -11.02
N VAL A 686 -15.45 23.16 -10.42
CA VAL A 686 -14.68 22.13 -9.72
C VAL A 686 -14.49 22.47 -8.25
N THR A 687 -14.13 23.71 -7.93
CA THR A 687 -13.82 24.13 -6.56
C THR A 687 -15.05 24.73 -5.85
N ILE A 688 -15.01 24.74 -4.52
CA ILE A 688 -16.04 25.40 -3.71
C ILE A 688 -16.10 26.90 -4.03
N GLN A 689 -14.93 27.52 -4.22
CA GLN A 689 -14.79 28.94 -4.54
C GLN A 689 -15.47 29.28 -5.87
N GLU A 690 -15.20 28.50 -6.92
CA GLU A 690 -15.87 28.66 -8.23
C GLU A 690 -17.39 28.50 -8.12
N ALA A 691 -17.87 27.54 -7.32
CA ALA A 691 -19.30 27.34 -7.10
C ALA A 691 -19.94 28.53 -6.36
N ILE A 692 -19.24 29.13 -5.39
CA ILE A 692 -19.68 30.36 -4.71
C ILE A 692 -19.77 31.53 -5.68
N GLU A 693 -18.74 31.73 -6.50
CA GLU A 693 -18.67 32.81 -7.49
C GLU A 693 -19.80 32.70 -8.53
N LYS A 694 -20.04 31.48 -9.02
CA LYS A 694 -21.07 31.19 -10.03
C LYS A 694 -22.47 30.97 -9.42
N LYS A 695 -22.61 31.03 -8.09
CA LYS A 695 -23.86 30.75 -7.34
C LYS A 695 -24.47 29.39 -7.70
N SER A 696 -23.63 28.38 -7.93
CA SER A 696 -24.04 27.02 -8.29
C SER A 696 -24.27 26.18 -7.04
N PHE A 697 -25.49 26.21 -6.51
CA PHE A 697 -25.89 25.49 -5.28
C PHE A 697 -27.10 24.58 -5.53
N PHE A 698 -27.21 23.49 -4.77
CA PHE A 698 -28.35 22.57 -4.90
C PHE A 698 -29.68 23.12 -4.35
N LYS A 699 -29.65 23.82 -3.22
CA LYS A 699 -30.84 24.42 -2.55
C LYS A 699 -30.45 25.65 -1.72
N ASP A 700 -31.46 26.29 -1.13
CA ASP A 700 -31.33 27.44 -0.24
C ASP A 700 -30.52 27.17 1.04
N ILE A 701 -29.98 28.25 1.61
CA ILE A 701 -29.09 28.24 2.79
C ILE A 701 -29.85 27.74 4.03
N LYS A 702 -29.31 26.73 4.71
CA LYS A 702 -29.75 26.33 6.06
C LYS A 702 -29.06 27.18 7.13
N ARG A 703 -29.82 27.67 8.12
CA ARG A 703 -29.29 28.52 9.20
C ARG A 703 -29.80 28.05 10.57
N ILE A 704 -28.88 27.97 11.54
CA ILE A 704 -29.18 27.70 12.95
C ILE A 704 -28.70 28.92 13.74
N ASN A 705 -29.61 29.56 14.49
CA ASN A 705 -29.31 30.74 15.30
C ASN A 705 -29.74 30.53 16.75
N LYS A 706 -28.92 30.98 17.70
CA LYS A 706 -29.25 30.99 19.12
C LYS A 706 -28.61 32.21 19.81
N GLY A 707 -29.40 32.96 20.56
CA GLY A 707 -28.95 34.17 21.26
C GLY A 707 -28.77 35.37 20.33
N ASP A 708 -28.12 36.42 20.84
CA ASP A 708 -27.78 37.63 20.10
C ASP A 708 -26.28 37.65 19.78
N VAL A 709 -25.94 37.20 18.57
CA VAL A 709 -24.57 37.09 18.06
C VAL A 709 -23.89 38.45 17.99
N LYS A 710 -24.64 39.50 17.62
CA LYS A 710 -24.11 40.86 17.48
C LYS A 710 -23.71 41.43 18.84
N LYS A 711 -24.61 41.35 19.82
CA LYS A 711 -24.32 41.74 21.19
C LYS A 711 -23.16 40.91 21.76
N GLY A 712 -23.12 39.62 21.47
CA GLY A 712 -22.01 38.75 21.87
C GLY A 712 -20.64 39.23 21.34
N PHE A 713 -20.57 39.75 20.12
CA PHE A 713 -19.35 40.33 19.57
C PHE A 713 -19.00 41.68 20.21
N GLU A 714 -19.99 42.55 20.43
CA GLU A 714 -19.79 43.85 21.10
C GLU A 714 -19.27 43.68 22.55
N GLU A 715 -19.69 42.63 23.23
CA GLU A 715 -19.24 42.28 24.60
C GLU A 715 -17.94 41.47 24.65
N SER A 716 -17.33 41.15 23.50
CA SER A 716 -16.10 40.36 23.45
C SER A 716 -14.86 41.25 23.57
N ASP A 717 -13.86 40.80 24.35
CA ASP A 717 -12.57 41.50 24.44
C ASP A 717 -11.77 41.40 23.13
N HIS A 718 -11.89 40.27 22.43
CA HIS A 718 -11.18 39.95 21.20
C HIS A 718 -12.11 39.35 20.16
N ILE A 719 -11.84 39.65 18.90
CA ILE A 719 -12.51 39.07 17.73
C ILE A 719 -11.43 38.50 16.81
N LEU A 720 -11.64 37.26 16.35
CA LEU A 720 -10.81 36.58 15.38
C LEU A 720 -11.66 36.14 14.19
N GLU A 721 -11.18 36.41 12.99
CA GLU A 721 -11.77 35.95 11.73
C GLU A 721 -10.78 35.05 11.00
N GLY A 722 -11.30 34.04 10.32
CA GLY A 722 -10.45 33.11 9.57
C GLY A 722 -11.25 32.17 8.66
N GLU A 723 -10.50 31.42 7.85
CA GLU A 723 -11.02 30.38 6.98
C GLU A 723 -10.30 29.06 7.23
N MET A 724 -11.01 27.95 7.08
CA MET A 724 -10.46 26.60 7.16
C MET A 724 -10.99 25.75 6.02
N TYR A 725 -10.09 25.04 5.34
CA TYR A 725 -10.44 24.05 4.32
C TYR A 725 -10.15 22.64 4.83
N LEU A 726 -11.11 21.74 4.67
CA LEU A 726 -10.96 20.31 4.92
C LEU A 726 -11.10 19.56 3.59
N GLY A 727 -10.08 18.78 3.25
CA GLY A 727 -10.13 17.92 2.07
C GLY A 727 -11.17 16.80 2.19
N GLY A 728 -11.50 16.20 1.05
CA GLY A 728 -12.36 15.02 1.00
C GLY A 728 -11.67 13.77 1.55
N GLN A 729 -12.40 12.66 1.57
CA GLN A 729 -11.89 11.37 2.04
C GLN A 729 -12.54 10.21 1.30
N GLU A 730 -11.71 9.31 0.77
CA GLU A 730 -12.17 8.05 0.21
C GLU A 730 -12.53 7.03 1.29
N HIS A 731 -13.62 6.31 1.06
CA HIS A 731 -14.12 5.28 1.96
C HIS A 731 -13.09 4.16 2.13
N PHE A 732 -12.56 3.69 1.00
CA PHE A 732 -11.57 2.64 0.90
C PHE A 732 -12.00 1.35 1.64
N TYR A 733 -13.27 0.96 1.48
CA TYR A 733 -13.72 -0.37 1.85
C TYR A 733 -12.94 -1.42 1.05
N LEU A 734 -12.48 -2.48 1.71
CA LEU A 734 -11.53 -3.42 1.10
C LEU A 734 -12.15 -4.28 -0.01
N GLU A 735 -13.45 -4.60 0.10
CA GLU A 735 -14.26 -5.10 -1.02
C GLU A 735 -14.83 -3.89 -1.78
N THR A 736 -14.49 -3.71 -3.06
CA THR A 736 -15.09 -2.65 -3.92
C THR A 736 -16.59 -2.85 -4.12
N HIS A 737 -17.26 -1.93 -4.82
CA HIS A 737 -18.64 -2.15 -5.25
C HIS A 737 -18.75 -3.41 -6.12
N CYS A 738 -19.74 -4.26 -5.79
CA CYS A 738 -19.99 -5.50 -6.50
C CYS A 738 -21.49 -5.81 -6.55
N THR A 739 -21.95 -6.24 -7.72
CA THR A 739 -23.31 -6.68 -8.01
C THR A 739 -23.29 -7.89 -8.93
N LEU A 740 -24.07 -8.92 -8.59
CA LEU A 740 -24.47 -10.01 -9.47
C LEU A 740 -25.99 -9.96 -9.66
N ALA A 741 -26.44 -9.75 -10.89
CA ALA A 741 -27.85 -9.77 -11.26
C ALA A 741 -28.20 -11.07 -11.98
N VAL A 742 -29.28 -11.73 -11.55
CA VAL A 742 -29.75 -13.02 -12.09
C VAL A 742 -31.21 -12.86 -12.53
N PRO A 743 -31.47 -12.67 -13.83
CA PRO A 743 -32.84 -12.63 -14.35
C PRO A 743 -33.45 -14.04 -14.26
N LYS A 744 -34.72 -14.13 -13.89
CA LYS A 744 -35.44 -15.41 -13.78
C LYS A 744 -36.12 -15.85 -15.07
N GLY A 745 -36.32 -14.92 -16.01
CA GLY A 745 -36.93 -15.19 -17.32
C GLY A 745 -38.46 -15.13 -17.35
N GLU A 746 -39.11 -14.96 -16.20
CA GLU A 746 -40.57 -14.90 -16.04
C GLU A 746 -40.96 -13.56 -15.41
N ASP A 747 -42.05 -12.93 -15.87
CA ASP A 747 -42.65 -11.71 -15.27
C ASP A 747 -41.71 -10.52 -14.98
N GLY A 748 -40.54 -10.46 -15.64
CA GLY A 748 -39.52 -9.46 -15.34
C GLY A 748 -38.81 -9.67 -13.99
N GLU A 749 -38.91 -10.87 -13.41
CA GLU A 749 -38.31 -11.18 -12.11
C GLU A 749 -36.78 -11.20 -12.17
N MET A 750 -36.17 -10.59 -11.17
CA MET A 750 -34.72 -10.49 -11.04
C MET A 750 -34.28 -10.62 -9.59
N GLU A 751 -33.26 -11.44 -9.37
CA GLU A 751 -32.58 -11.55 -8.09
C GLU A 751 -31.20 -10.89 -8.17
N LEU A 752 -30.92 -10.01 -7.21
CA LEU A 752 -29.71 -9.21 -7.13
C LEU A 752 -28.93 -9.60 -5.87
N PHE A 753 -27.67 -10.01 -6.02
CA PHE A 753 -26.72 -10.13 -4.91
C PHE A 753 -25.81 -8.93 -4.94
N VAL A 754 -25.81 -8.15 -3.86
CA VAL A 754 -25.20 -6.81 -3.88
C VAL A 754 -24.41 -6.58 -2.60
N SER A 755 -23.23 -5.99 -2.76
CA SER A 755 -22.52 -5.35 -1.66
C SER A 755 -23.09 -3.95 -1.41
N THR A 756 -24.20 -3.85 -0.66
CA THR A 756 -24.89 -2.57 -0.34
C THR A 756 -25.34 -2.49 1.12
N GLN A 757 -25.34 -1.28 1.70
CA GLN A 757 -25.97 -0.98 2.98
C GLN A 757 -27.48 -0.75 2.85
N ASN A 758 -28.00 -0.56 1.63
CA ASN A 758 -29.38 -0.16 1.40
C ASN A 758 -30.08 -1.06 0.36
N PRO A 759 -30.54 -2.25 0.78
CA PRO A 759 -31.27 -3.15 -0.10
C PRO A 759 -32.55 -2.54 -0.68
N MET A 760 -33.24 -1.69 0.08
CA MET A 760 -34.49 -1.04 -0.32
C MET A 760 -34.28 -0.10 -1.51
N LYS A 761 -33.36 0.87 -1.41
CA LYS A 761 -33.09 1.78 -2.53
C LYS A 761 -32.50 1.06 -3.74
N THR A 762 -31.70 0.02 -3.49
CA THR A 762 -31.19 -0.85 -4.56
C THR A 762 -32.32 -1.54 -5.32
N GLN A 763 -33.33 -2.05 -4.62
CA GLN A 763 -34.52 -2.67 -5.21
C GLN A 763 -35.33 -1.65 -6.01
N GLU A 764 -35.65 -0.51 -5.40
CA GLU A 764 -36.47 0.54 -6.04
C GLU A 764 -35.81 1.08 -7.30
N PHE A 765 -34.50 1.37 -7.28
CA PHE A 765 -33.81 1.96 -8.42
C PHE A 765 -33.59 0.94 -9.54
N ALA A 766 -33.30 -0.31 -9.22
CA ALA A 766 -33.26 -1.37 -10.23
C ALA A 766 -34.66 -1.57 -10.85
N ALA A 767 -35.72 -1.67 -10.05
CA ALA A 767 -37.09 -1.81 -10.55
C ALA A 767 -37.51 -0.63 -11.44
N ASN A 768 -37.19 0.60 -11.04
CA ASN A 768 -37.46 1.82 -11.82
C ASN A 768 -36.69 1.85 -13.16
N ALA A 769 -35.40 1.48 -13.16
CA ALA A 769 -34.62 1.37 -14.38
C ALA A 769 -35.16 0.27 -15.32
N LEU A 770 -35.69 -0.81 -14.75
CA LEU A 770 -36.28 -1.93 -15.49
C LEU A 770 -37.73 -1.69 -15.94
N GLY A 771 -38.42 -0.70 -15.39
CA GLY A 771 -39.83 -0.45 -15.68
C GLY A 771 -40.77 -1.53 -15.12
N VAL A 772 -40.36 -2.23 -14.05
CA VAL A 772 -41.14 -3.28 -13.39
C VAL A 772 -41.52 -2.85 -11.97
N PRO A 773 -42.59 -3.43 -11.37
CA PRO A 773 -42.90 -3.17 -9.97
C PRO A 773 -41.83 -3.74 -9.04
N SER A 774 -41.59 -3.10 -7.90
CA SER A 774 -40.56 -3.52 -6.93
C SER A 774 -40.71 -4.95 -6.43
N ASN A 775 -41.92 -5.53 -6.45
CA ASN A 775 -42.16 -6.92 -6.06
C ASN A 775 -41.49 -7.95 -7.01
N ARG A 776 -41.05 -7.54 -8.20
CA ARG A 776 -40.32 -8.39 -9.17
C ARG A 776 -38.81 -8.39 -8.94
N VAL A 777 -38.29 -7.47 -8.14
CA VAL A 777 -36.86 -7.35 -7.88
C VAL A 777 -36.58 -7.76 -6.44
N VAL A 778 -35.69 -8.72 -6.23
CA VAL A 778 -35.27 -9.18 -4.89
C VAL A 778 -33.80 -8.84 -4.69
N VAL A 779 -33.46 -8.08 -3.65
CA VAL A 779 -32.07 -7.76 -3.29
C VAL A 779 -31.64 -8.57 -2.07
N ARG A 780 -30.50 -9.27 -2.19
CA ARG A 780 -29.91 -10.09 -1.13
C ARG A 780 -28.52 -9.59 -0.77
N VAL A 781 -28.34 -9.31 0.52
CA VAL A 781 -27.05 -8.89 1.08
C VAL A 781 -26.69 -9.85 2.21
N LYS A 782 -25.60 -10.61 2.05
CA LYS A 782 -25.11 -11.49 3.12
C LYS A 782 -24.17 -10.76 4.09
N ARG A 783 -23.22 -10.01 3.54
CA ARG A 783 -22.18 -9.23 4.22
C ARG A 783 -21.51 -8.29 3.21
N MET A 784 -20.72 -7.35 3.70
CA MET A 784 -19.84 -6.49 2.91
C MET A 784 -18.44 -6.44 3.52
N GLY A 785 -17.40 -6.37 2.69
CA GLY A 785 -16.02 -6.09 3.06
C GLY A 785 -15.75 -4.62 3.38
N GLY A 786 -16.67 -3.99 4.13
CA GLY A 786 -16.69 -2.56 4.44
C GLY A 786 -17.70 -1.79 3.58
N GLY A 787 -18.23 -0.69 4.13
CA GLY A 787 -19.19 0.20 3.46
C GLY A 787 -19.01 1.66 3.85
N PHE A 788 -19.01 1.96 5.16
CA PHE A 788 -18.66 3.28 5.72
C PHE A 788 -19.47 4.47 5.16
N GLY A 789 -20.70 4.25 4.71
CA GLY A 789 -21.55 5.25 4.07
C GLY A 789 -21.46 5.23 2.54
N GLY A 790 -20.29 4.91 1.97
CA GLY A 790 -20.11 4.86 0.51
C GLY A 790 -20.94 3.80 -0.20
N LYS A 791 -21.45 2.81 0.53
CA LYS A 791 -22.38 1.78 0.01
C LYS A 791 -23.84 2.00 0.43
N GLU A 792 -24.17 3.17 0.98
CA GLU A 792 -25.54 3.55 1.34
C GLU A 792 -26.39 3.90 0.12
N THR A 793 -25.84 4.66 -0.83
CA THR A 793 -26.56 5.10 -2.03
C THR A 793 -25.78 4.80 -3.30
N ARG A 794 -24.46 5.01 -3.29
CA ARG A 794 -23.60 4.91 -4.46
C ARG A 794 -23.41 3.47 -4.97
N SER A 795 -23.85 2.44 -4.24
CA SER A 795 -23.92 1.08 -4.80
C SER A 795 -25.00 0.93 -5.88
N THR A 796 -25.98 1.82 -5.90
CA THR A 796 -27.11 1.75 -6.82
C THR A 796 -26.77 2.22 -8.24
N ILE A 797 -25.76 3.08 -8.40
CA ILE A 797 -25.27 3.48 -9.74
C ILE A 797 -24.73 2.27 -10.51
N LEU A 798 -23.99 1.39 -9.83
CA LEU A 798 -23.53 0.13 -10.42
C LEU A 798 -24.69 -0.86 -10.59
N THR A 799 -25.52 -1.01 -9.57
CA THR A 799 -26.57 -2.04 -9.58
C THR A 799 -27.61 -1.82 -10.68
N SER A 800 -28.02 -0.57 -10.91
CA SER A 800 -28.98 -0.23 -11.96
C SER A 800 -28.43 -0.57 -13.36
N VAL A 801 -27.15 -0.28 -13.60
CA VAL A 801 -26.44 -0.63 -14.83
C VAL A 801 -26.39 -2.14 -15.05
N VAL A 802 -26.01 -2.90 -14.01
CA VAL A 802 -25.93 -4.37 -14.08
C VAL A 802 -27.31 -5.01 -14.26
N ALA A 803 -28.35 -4.46 -13.63
CA ALA A 803 -29.73 -4.91 -13.79
C ALA A 803 -30.23 -4.70 -15.23
N VAL A 804 -30.04 -3.50 -15.81
CA VAL A 804 -30.40 -3.22 -17.22
C VAL A 804 -29.66 -4.16 -18.18
N ALA A 805 -28.37 -4.40 -17.93
CA ALA A 805 -27.54 -5.31 -18.70
C ALA A 805 -28.05 -6.77 -18.65
N ALA A 806 -28.39 -7.26 -17.46
CA ALA A 806 -28.95 -8.60 -17.25
C ALA A 806 -30.34 -8.75 -17.89
N PHE A 807 -31.19 -7.73 -17.77
CA PHE A 807 -32.51 -7.69 -18.40
C PHE A 807 -32.41 -7.76 -19.93
N LYS A 808 -31.54 -6.94 -20.53
CA LYS A 808 -31.33 -6.92 -21.99
C LYS A 808 -30.84 -8.25 -22.53
N THR A 809 -29.93 -8.92 -21.81
CA THR A 809 -29.31 -10.16 -22.29
C THR A 809 -30.08 -11.42 -21.91
N GLY A 810 -30.99 -11.36 -20.94
CA GLY A 810 -31.64 -12.53 -20.36
C GLY A 810 -30.67 -13.46 -19.63
N ARG A 811 -29.47 -12.99 -19.29
CA ARG A 811 -28.38 -13.77 -18.68
C ARG A 811 -27.95 -13.16 -17.35
N ALA A 812 -27.37 -13.97 -16.49
CA ALA A 812 -26.75 -13.46 -15.28
C ALA A 812 -25.57 -12.54 -15.64
N VAL A 813 -25.45 -11.40 -14.96
CA VAL A 813 -24.38 -10.42 -15.20
C VAL A 813 -23.72 -10.05 -13.87
N ARG A 814 -22.40 -10.10 -13.84
CA ARG A 814 -21.58 -9.69 -12.70
C ARG A 814 -20.72 -8.47 -13.03
N CYS A 815 -20.63 -7.56 -12.07
CA CYS A 815 -19.59 -6.54 -12.05
C CYS A 815 -19.04 -6.37 -10.64
N MET A 816 -17.73 -6.47 -10.50
CA MET A 816 -16.98 -5.97 -9.36
C MET A 816 -16.01 -4.92 -9.90
N LEU A 817 -16.08 -3.70 -9.37
CA LEU A 817 -15.23 -2.61 -9.84
C LEU A 817 -13.78 -2.87 -9.45
N ASP A 818 -12.85 -2.53 -10.35
CA ASP A 818 -11.46 -2.33 -9.96
C ASP A 818 -11.33 -1.11 -9.03
N ARG A 819 -10.24 -1.02 -8.27
CA ARG A 819 -10.09 0.03 -7.25
C ARG A 819 -10.06 1.44 -7.85
N ASP A 820 -9.42 1.61 -9.00
CA ASP A 820 -9.35 2.86 -9.74
C ASP A 820 -10.72 3.27 -10.27
N GLU A 821 -11.53 2.33 -10.76
CA GLU A 821 -12.92 2.57 -11.15
C GLU A 821 -13.77 2.97 -9.93
N ASP A 822 -13.67 2.21 -8.83
CA ASP A 822 -14.41 2.42 -7.59
C ASP A 822 -14.16 3.81 -6.97
N MET A 823 -12.90 4.21 -6.84
CA MET A 823 -12.49 5.53 -6.34
C MET A 823 -12.90 6.67 -7.28
N LEU A 824 -13.05 6.41 -8.58
CA LEU A 824 -13.45 7.41 -9.56
C LEU A 824 -14.97 7.66 -9.54
N VAL A 825 -15.77 6.59 -9.45
CA VAL A 825 -17.23 6.67 -9.68
C VAL A 825 -18.06 6.79 -8.41
N SER A 826 -17.57 6.28 -7.28
CA SER A 826 -18.39 6.16 -6.06
C SER A 826 -18.39 7.41 -5.19
N GLY A 827 -17.47 8.35 -5.41
CA GLY A 827 -17.35 9.56 -4.59
C GLY A 827 -16.91 9.27 -3.14
N GLY A 828 -16.84 10.33 -2.34
CA GLY A 828 -16.25 10.28 -1.00
C GLY A 828 -16.92 11.24 -0.02
N ARG A 829 -16.23 11.49 1.11
CA ARG A 829 -16.62 12.54 2.05
C ARG A 829 -16.51 13.90 1.39
N HIS A 830 -17.53 14.74 1.60
CA HIS A 830 -17.55 16.14 1.19
C HIS A 830 -16.33 16.91 1.70
N PRO A 831 -15.56 17.56 0.81
CA PRO A 831 -14.68 18.66 1.19
C PRO A 831 -15.50 19.82 1.76
N PHE A 832 -14.96 20.52 2.77
CA PHE A 832 -15.62 21.65 3.42
C PHE A 832 -14.73 22.90 3.42
N LEU A 833 -15.34 24.06 3.18
CA LEU A 833 -14.79 25.38 3.47
C LEU A 833 -15.61 26.02 4.59
N GLY A 834 -14.98 26.31 5.72
CA GLY A 834 -15.57 27.02 6.85
C GLY A 834 -15.00 28.43 6.96
N ARG A 835 -15.84 29.45 6.87
CA ARG A 835 -15.50 30.85 7.18
C ARG A 835 -16.05 31.19 8.55
N TYR A 836 -15.19 31.53 9.51
CA TYR A 836 -15.58 31.74 10.89
C TYR A 836 -15.19 33.11 11.43
N LYS A 837 -16.01 33.61 12.36
CA LYS A 837 -15.78 34.78 13.18
C LYS A 837 -16.11 34.43 14.63
N VAL A 838 -15.14 34.57 15.53
CA VAL A 838 -15.27 34.19 16.94
C VAL A 838 -14.95 35.36 17.85
N GLY A 839 -15.83 35.63 18.81
CA GLY A 839 -15.69 36.65 19.85
C GLY A 839 -15.46 35.98 21.20
N PHE A 840 -14.37 36.34 21.88
CA PHE A 840 -13.98 35.73 23.14
C PHE A 840 -13.34 36.73 24.12
N MET A 841 -13.42 36.40 25.39
CA MET A 841 -12.84 37.18 26.49
C MET A 841 -11.35 36.90 26.65
N LYS A 842 -10.62 37.77 27.36
CA LYS A 842 -9.20 37.58 27.70
C LYS A 842 -8.90 36.27 28.44
N ASN A 843 -9.89 35.71 29.14
CA ASN A 843 -9.76 34.43 29.84
C ASN A 843 -10.06 33.20 28.94
N GLY A 844 -10.29 33.39 27.65
CA GLY A 844 -10.57 32.32 26.68
C GLY A 844 -12.04 31.92 26.57
N LYS A 845 -12.96 32.49 27.37
CA LYS A 845 -14.39 32.19 27.25
C LYS A 845 -14.96 32.74 25.95
N VAL A 846 -15.47 31.87 25.09
CA VAL A 846 -16.17 32.24 23.85
C VAL A 846 -17.55 32.81 24.20
N LYS A 847 -17.85 33.99 23.64
CA LYS A 847 -19.11 34.73 23.84
C LYS A 847 -19.98 34.73 22.59
N SER A 848 -19.36 34.76 21.42
CA SER A 848 -20.06 34.75 20.13
C SER A 848 -19.29 33.94 19.09
N LEU A 849 -20.03 33.32 18.19
CA LEU A 849 -19.48 32.54 17.07
C LEU A 849 -20.45 32.63 15.89
N GLU A 850 -19.92 33.02 14.74
CA GLU A 850 -20.58 32.97 13.45
C GLU A 850 -19.73 32.13 12.50
N VAL A 851 -20.33 31.12 11.86
CA VAL A 851 -19.63 30.26 10.89
C VAL A 851 -20.50 30.02 9.67
N SER A 852 -19.93 30.20 8.48
CA SER A 852 -20.51 29.81 7.21
C SER A 852 -19.78 28.58 6.68
N TYR A 853 -20.51 27.50 6.43
CA TYR A 853 -19.99 26.27 5.86
C TYR A 853 -20.43 26.12 4.40
N TYR A 854 -19.50 25.70 3.56
CA TYR A 854 -19.73 25.31 2.18
C TYR A 854 -19.15 23.92 1.98
N SER A 855 -19.96 23.01 1.43
CA SER A 855 -19.51 21.66 1.08
C SER A 855 -19.46 21.50 -0.44
N ASN A 856 -18.46 20.79 -0.94
CA ASN A 856 -18.46 20.35 -2.34
C ASN A 856 -19.27 19.05 -2.44
N GLY A 857 -20.50 19.14 -2.95
CA GLY A 857 -21.40 18.00 -3.11
C GLY A 857 -21.25 17.23 -4.43
N GLY A 858 -20.34 17.64 -5.32
CA GLY A 858 -20.17 17.00 -6.63
C GLY A 858 -21.29 17.34 -7.62
N ASN A 859 -21.60 16.40 -8.52
CA ASN A 859 -22.51 16.63 -9.65
C ASN A 859 -23.99 16.27 -9.37
N SER A 860 -24.31 15.74 -8.19
CA SER A 860 -25.67 15.34 -7.79
C SER A 860 -25.91 15.62 -6.32
N VAL A 861 -27.18 15.79 -5.93
CA VAL A 861 -27.58 16.04 -4.55
C VAL A 861 -27.16 14.91 -3.62
N ASP A 862 -27.49 13.65 -3.98
CA ASP A 862 -27.29 12.45 -3.15
C ASP A 862 -27.69 12.71 -1.67
N LEU A 863 -26.81 12.48 -0.72
CA LEU A 863 -27.02 12.75 0.71
C LEU A 863 -26.45 14.09 1.18
N SER A 864 -26.00 14.97 0.28
CA SER A 864 -25.32 16.24 0.61
C SER A 864 -26.12 17.17 1.52
N HIS A 865 -27.44 17.00 1.62
CA HIS A 865 -28.28 17.79 2.51
C HIS A 865 -28.34 17.27 3.95
N GLY A 866 -28.06 15.99 4.16
CA GLY A 866 -28.02 15.34 5.48
C GLY A 866 -26.65 15.42 6.15
N VAL A 867 -25.62 15.76 5.38
CA VAL A 867 -24.25 16.11 5.82
C VAL A 867 -24.20 17.60 6.15
#